data_AF-A0A7Y5JKU8-F1
#
_entry.id   AF-A0A7Y5JKU8-F1
#
_cell.length_a   1.000
_cell.length_b   1.000
_cell.length_c   1.000
_cell.angle_alpha   90.00
_cell.angle_beta   90.00
_cell.angle_gamma   90.00
#
_symmetry.space_group_name_H-M   'P 1'
#
loop_
_entity.id
_entity.type
_entity.pdbx_description
1 polymer ?
#
loop_
_entity_poly.entity_id
_entity_poly.type
_entity_poly.pdbx_seq_one_letter_code
_entity_poly.pdbx_strand_id
1 'polypeptide(L)'
;MQAGNGATSRNFSLGIDGFTFHDLFQPARLAALDQAFRAQVKARDAALSARFESYRAGASLSPVEESNLLVDVAPQLGDFVGELFRVQAQRDKLFARAADERALGRVRAFVMRRCARLKKDEKAEPLGATRGILSFISAALGLGAIAGDEELSSLRLVAAASELEEALAASVRAAKPVPLTDAQKQNLKKLREAAKGHAWFAGADSDEALAKAVALRCELWLKSCLHTEEGRQATRGWSTLKIPQPMNYDKLVHSIKPDPAFPQKHYGPEEHLRRRDGFKLTDKRYSEREVGYEVDYCILCHDRDKDSCSKGLKDASGFKSNKVGISLEGCPLEEKISEMHALRRQGDSIGALALICIDNPMCPGTGHRICNDCMKSCIYQTQDPVNIPQAETGALIDVLRMDFGVEIFGLLTRFNPLNRKRPYALPYNGLKTLVVGMGPAGYTLSHHLMNEGFGVAAIDGLKIEPPPADITGHDGKGIRAIKRYEEIEQELDKRIFTGFGGVSEYGITVRWDKNFLYLLQITLMRRDALALFGGTRFGGTVSIDDAWELGFDHIAIATGAGKPTIINIKNNLCRGIRKASDFLMALQLTGASKRDNLSNLQVRLPALVIGGGLTGIDTATELLAYYPVQVEKHIERYETLCRENGKTSVDSWLQGEDKEILAEFQDHFAEIKAERERAATAGE
;
A
#
# COMPACT_ATOMS: atom_id res chain seq x y z
N MET A 1 -4.63 -20.54 30.52
CA MET A 1 -4.04 -20.18 31.83
C MET A 1 -2.56 -20.51 31.82
N GLN A 2 -1.72 -19.49 31.75
CA GLN A 2 -0.54 -19.30 32.60
C GLN A 2 -0.32 -17.79 32.58
N ALA A 3 -0.82 -17.13 33.62
CA ALA A 3 -0.66 -15.71 33.83
C ALA A 3 0.78 -15.46 34.27
N GLY A 4 1.62 -15.01 33.33
CA GLY A 4 2.90 -14.38 33.63
C GLY A 4 2.64 -13.04 34.29
N ASN A 5 2.65 -13.03 35.62
CA ASN A 5 2.56 -11.84 36.46
C ASN A 5 3.88 -11.08 36.38
N GLY A 6 3.96 -10.19 35.40
CA GLY A 6 5.01 -9.17 35.26
C GLY A 6 4.42 -8.02 34.47
N ALA A 7 3.57 -7.22 35.11
CA ALA A 7 2.96 -6.06 34.47
C ALA A 7 4.06 -5.05 34.13
N THR A 8 4.63 -5.15 32.93
CA THR A 8 5.44 -4.08 32.34
C THR A 8 4.60 -2.81 32.36
N SER A 9 5.12 -1.74 32.99
CA SER A 9 4.47 -0.44 33.05
C SER A 9 4.03 0.01 31.64
N ARG A 10 2.77 0.41 31.47
CA ARG A 10 2.27 0.98 30.20
C ARG A 10 2.99 2.27 29.83
N ASN A 11 3.47 2.99 30.84
CA ASN A 11 4.31 4.17 30.67
C ASN A 11 5.78 3.79 30.92
N PHE A 12 6.60 3.82 29.88
CA PHE A 12 8.02 3.48 29.94
C PHE A 12 8.87 4.62 29.39
N SER A 13 10.12 4.69 29.82
CA SER A 13 11.10 5.66 29.31
C SER A 13 11.44 5.37 27.86
N LEU A 14 11.51 6.43 27.04
CA LEU A 14 11.88 6.34 25.64
C LEU A 14 13.40 6.37 25.47
N GLY A 15 13.89 6.38 24.22
CA GLY A 15 15.32 6.50 23.94
C GLY A 15 15.87 7.93 24.07
N ILE A 16 15.01 8.95 24.06
CA ILE A 16 15.40 10.33 24.37
C ILE A 16 15.16 10.61 25.85
N ASP A 17 16.20 11.08 26.54
CA ASP A 17 16.15 11.35 27.96
C ASP A 17 15.05 12.34 28.35
N GLY A 18 14.41 12.06 29.49
CA GLY A 18 13.36 12.92 30.02
C GLY A 18 12.01 12.78 29.33
N PHE A 19 11.81 11.80 28.44
CA PHE A 19 10.50 11.48 27.84
C PHE A 19 10.04 10.06 28.17
N THR A 20 8.73 9.91 28.41
CA THR A 20 8.06 8.61 28.53
C THR A 20 7.02 8.42 27.43
N PHE A 21 6.54 7.19 27.23
CA PHE A 21 5.54 6.90 26.19
C PHE A 21 4.27 7.76 26.30
N HIS A 22 3.75 7.98 27.52
CA HIS A 22 2.54 8.79 27.71
C HIS A 22 2.75 10.29 27.46
N ASP A 23 3.99 10.79 27.55
CA ASP A 23 4.31 12.17 27.17
C ASP A 23 3.97 12.43 25.70
N LEU A 24 4.05 11.40 24.85
CA LEU A 24 3.78 11.52 23.42
C LEU A 24 2.32 11.86 23.11
N PHE A 25 1.41 11.84 24.07
CA PHE A 25 -0.01 12.19 23.88
C PHE A 25 -0.36 13.57 24.48
N GLN A 26 0.61 14.24 25.11
CA GLN A 26 0.39 15.53 25.77
C GLN A 26 0.97 16.68 24.93
N PRO A 27 0.15 17.66 24.51
CA PRO A 27 0.60 18.78 23.67
C PRO A 27 1.83 19.54 24.22
N ALA A 28 1.86 19.82 25.53
CA ALA A 28 2.98 20.51 26.16
C ALA A 28 4.31 19.73 26.05
N ARG A 29 4.23 18.39 26.12
CA ARG A 29 5.39 17.51 26.00
C ARG A 29 5.81 17.32 24.55
N LEU A 30 4.88 17.38 23.58
CA LEU A 30 5.20 17.42 22.16
C LEU A 30 5.97 18.69 21.77
N ALA A 31 5.63 19.84 22.38
CA ALA A 31 6.39 21.08 22.19
C ALA A 31 7.83 20.96 22.74
N ALA A 32 8.00 20.31 23.90
CA ALA A 32 9.33 20.00 24.43
C ALA A 32 10.10 19.01 23.53
N LEU A 33 9.41 18.03 22.93
CA LEU A 33 10.00 17.08 21.99
C LEU A 33 10.50 17.77 20.72
N ASP A 34 9.78 18.78 20.20
CA ASP A 34 10.23 19.62 19.07
C ASP A 34 11.52 20.38 19.40
N GLN A 35 11.62 20.92 20.62
CA GLN A 35 12.84 21.58 21.08
C GLN A 35 14.02 20.60 21.16
N ALA A 36 13.80 19.39 21.69
CA ALA A 36 14.82 18.35 21.76
C ALA A 36 15.29 17.93 20.35
N PHE A 37 14.36 17.73 19.42
CA PHE A 37 14.67 17.44 18.02
C PHE A 37 15.53 18.55 17.40
N ARG A 38 15.12 19.81 17.50
CA ARG A 38 15.85 20.96 16.93
C ARG A 38 17.24 21.12 17.54
N ALA A 39 17.39 20.87 18.85
CA ALA A 39 18.69 20.85 19.50
C ALA A 39 19.59 19.74 18.95
N GLN A 40 19.05 18.55 18.68
CA GLN A 40 19.79 17.46 18.06
C GLN A 40 20.23 17.80 16.62
N VAL A 41 19.36 18.37 15.80
CA VAL A 41 19.71 18.83 14.44
C VAL A 41 20.85 19.85 14.52
N LYS A 42 20.76 20.83 15.42
CA LYS A 42 21.82 21.84 15.63
C LYS A 42 23.16 21.24 16.06
N ALA A 43 23.14 20.23 16.92
CA ALA A 43 24.34 19.56 17.39
C ALA A 43 25.04 18.73 16.29
N ARG A 44 24.26 18.14 15.38
CA ARG A 44 24.77 17.30 14.28
C ARG A 44 25.18 18.11 13.06
N ASP A 45 24.37 19.09 12.68
CA ASP A 45 24.60 19.95 11.52
C ASP A 45 24.06 21.37 11.79
N ALA A 46 24.96 22.24 12.24
CA ALA A 46 24.64 23.63 12.56
C ALA A 46 24.19 24.44 11.33
N ALA A 47 24.68 24.10 10.13
CA ALA A 47 24.33 24.80 8.90
C ALA A 47 22.92 24.42 8.42
N LEU A 48 22.59 23.13 8.44
CA LEU A 48 21.24 22.63 8.18
C LEU A 48 20.25 23.18 9.20
N SER A 49 20.61 23.18 10.48
CA SER A 49 19.80 23.78 11.55
C SER A 49 19.51 25.25 11.26
N ALA A 50 20.51 26.07 10.91
CA ALA A 50 20.29 27.49 10.60
C ALA A 50 19.30 27.69 9.43
N ARG A 51 19.42 26.90 8.36
CA ARG A 51 18.48 26.91 7.22
C ARG A 51 17.07 26.52 7.67
N PHE A 52 16.95 25.44 8.43
CA PHE A 52 15.66 24.92 8.91
C PHE A 52 14.97 25.89 9.87
N GLU A 53 15.70 26.49 10.81
CA GLU A 53 15.18 27.50 11.72
C GLU A 53 14.67 28.74 10.97
N SER A 54 15.41 29.20 9.96
CA SER A 54 14.98 30.31 9.10
C SER A 54 13.67 30.00 8.37
N TYR A 55 13.56 28.80 7.79
CA TYR A 55 12.34 28.31 7.17
C TYR A 55 11.18 28.26 8.17
N ARG A 56 11.39 27.69 9.35
CA ARG A 56 10.38 27.59 10.42
C ARG A 56 9.93 28.97 10.91
N ALA A 57 10.82 29.95 10.93
CA ALA A 57 10.56 31.31 11.40
C ALA A 57 9.77 32.19 10.42
N GLY A 58 9.66 31.82 9.14
CA GLY A 58 8.99 32.72 8.20
C GLY A 58 9.54 32.72 6.78
N ALA A 59 10.81 32.33 6.59
CA ALA A 59 11.50 32.57 5.33
C ALA A 59 10.75 31.96 4.13
N SER A 60 10.62 32.77 3.07
CA SER A 60 10.09 32.32 1.80
C SER A 60 11.19 31.58 1.05
N LEU A 61 10.92 30.35 0.65
CA LEU A 61 11.77 29.55 -0.23
C LEU A 61 11.04 29.34 -1.54
N SER A 62 11.78 29.19 -2.64
CA SER A 62 11.18 28.63 -3.86
C SER A 62 10.73 27.18 -3.59
N PRO A 63 9.79 26.63 -4.40
CA PRO A 63 9.35 25.25 -4.24
C PRO A 63 10.51 24.25 -4.21
N VAL A 64 11.52 24.43 -5.06
CA VAL A 64 12.71 23.56 -5.12
C VAL A 64 13.55 23.67 -3.85
N GLU A 65 13.79 24.88 -3.35
CA GLU A 65 14.56 25.09 -2.11
C GLU A 65 13.85 24.51 -0.89
N GLU A 66 12.52 24.64 -0.83
CA GLU A 66 11.71 24.03 0.22
C GLU A 66 11.76 22.50 0.14
N SER A 67 11.50 21.90 -1.03
CA SER A 67 11.58 20.45 -1.22
C SER A 67 12.95 19.90 -0.82
N ASN A 68 14.04 20.54 -1.28
CA ASN A 68 15.40 20.13 -0.93
C ASN A 68 15.67 20.26 0.57
N LEU A 69 15.24 21.35 1.22
CA LEU A 69 15.38 21.50 2.66
C LEU A 69 14.62 20.41 3.43
N LEU A 70 13.39 20.08 3.02
CA LEU A 70 12.61 19.03 3.67
C LEU A 70 13.25 17.65 3.47
N VAL A 71 13.79 17.36 2.28
CA VAL A 71 14.57 16.13 2.02
C VAL A 71 15.85 16.09 2.85
N ASP A 72 16.53 17.21 3.09
CA ASP A 72 17.73 17.28 3.92
C ASP A 72 17.42 17.05 5.42
N VAL A 73 16.29 17.58 5.92
CA VAL A 73 15.92 17.52 7.35
C VAL A 73 15.20 16.23 7.72
N ALA A 74 14.43 15.64 6.81
CA ALA A 74 13.64 14.43 7.10
C ALA A 74 14.47 13.24 7.62
N PRO A 75 15.70 12.97 7.15
CA PRO A 75 16.56 11.96 7.74
C PRO A 75 16.94 12.23 9.19
N GLN A 76 17.10 13.50 9.58
CA GLN A 76 17.34 13.86 10.99
C GLN A 76 16.12 13.52 11.85
N LEU A 77 14.90 13.74 11.34
CA LEU A 77 13.68 13.34 12.03
C LEU A 77 13.54 11.81 12.09
N GLY A 78 13.87 11.11 11.01
CA GLY A 78 13.92 9.65 10.96
C GLY A 78 14.88 9.05 11.99
N ASP A 79 16.07 9.63 12.12
CA ASP A 79 17.05 9.28 13.16
C ASP A 79 16.50 9.53 14.56
N PHE A 80 15.96 10.73 14.81
CA PHE A 80 15.44 11.13 16.12
C PHE A 80 14.30 10.22 16.58
N VAL A 81 13.33 9.94 15.69
CA VAL A 81 12.23 9.01 15.98
C VAL A 81 12.74 7.57 16.13
N GLY A 82 13.71 7.17 15.33
CA GLY A 82 14.39 5.88 15.45
C GLY A 82 15.05 5.69 16.82
N GLU A 83 15.68 6.75 17.34
CA GLU A 83 16.25 6.80 18.69
C GLU A 83 15.16 6.78 19.76
N LEU A 84 14.14 7.61 19.61
CA LEU A 84 13.01 7.73 20.54
C LEU A 84 12.35 6.37 20.83
N PHE A 85 12.12 5.55 19.81
CA PHE A 85 11.52 4.21 19.96
C PHE A 85 12.54 3.06 20.03
N ARG A 86 13.84 3.36 19.94
CA ARG A 86 14.94 2.38 19.96
C ARG A 86 14.88 1.36 18.82
N VAL A 87 14.53 1.83 17.62
CA VAL A 87 14.36 1.01 16.40
C VAL A 87 15.48 1.23 15.37
N GLN A 88 16.62 1.80 15.78
CA GLN A 88 17.73 2.11 14.87
C GLN A 88 18.19 0.88 14.08
N ALA A 89 18.29 -0.29 14.72
CA ALA A 89 18.69 -1.53 14.04
C ALA A 89 17.68 -2.00 12.96
N GLN A 90 16.38 -1.71 13.13
CA GLN A 90 15.37 -2.00 12.10
C GLN A 90 15.44 -1.00 10.95
N ARG A 91 15.71 0.27 11.25
CA ARG A 91 15.96 1.31 10.25
C ARG A 91 17.25 1.05 9.45
N ASP A 92 18.34 0.66 10.09
CA ASP A 92 19.61 0.31 9.43
C ASP A 92 19.44 -0.86 8.44
N LYS A 93 18.56 -1.82 8.74
CA LYS A 93 18.22 -2.90 7.81
C LYS A 93 17.53 -2.38 6.54
N LEU A 94 16.66 -1.36 6.65
CA LEU A 94 16.04 -0.73 5.48
C LEU A 94 17.08 0.03 4.64
N PHE A 95 18.01 0.75 5.27
CA PHE A 95 19.12 1.41 4.57
C PHE A 95 20.03 0.42 3.85
N ALA A 96 20.45 -0.66 4.53
CA ALA A 96 21.29 -1.70 3.94
C ALA A 96 20.60 -2.35 2.73
N ARG A 97 19.32 -2.65 2.87
CA ARG A 97 18.50 -3.20 1.79
C ARG A 97 18.33 -2.23 0.63
N ALA A 98 18.05 -0.96 0.88
CA ALA A 98 17.94 0.04 -0.18
C ALA A 98 19.29 0.25 -0.89
N ALA A 99 20.42 0.08 -0.21
CA ALA A 99 21.74 0.05 -0.85
C ALA A 99 21.87 -1.14 -1.82
N ASP A 100 21.40 -2.32 -1.42
CA ASP A 100 21.34 -3.51 -2.28
C ASP A 100 20.43 -3.29 -3.50
N GLU A 101 19.25 -2.72 -3.30
CA GLU A 101 18.30 -2.43 -4.40
C GLU A 101 18.82 -1.35 -5.36
N ARG A 102 19.56 -0.34 -4.87
CA ARG A 102 20.23 0.64 -5.73
C ARG A 102 21.31 0.01 -6.62
N ALA A 103 22.01 -1.01 -6.13
CA ALA A 103 22.93 -1.78 -6.98
C ALA A 103 22.17 -2.49 -8.12
N LEU A 104 20.96 -2.98 -7.85
CA LEU A 104 20.08 -3.57 -8.87
C LEU A 104 19.52 -2.55 -9.87
N GLY A 105 19.32 -1.29 -9.46
CA GLY A 105 18.93 -0.20 -10.38
C GLY A 105 19.89 -0.04 -11.58
N ARG A 106 21.19 -0.33 -11.39
CA ARG A 106 22.17 -0.36 -12.50
C ARG A 106 21.87 -1.48 -13.50
N VAL A 107 21.55 -2.66 -13.00
CA VAL A 107 21.17 -3.81 -13.84
C VAL A 107 19.90 -3.49 -14.61
N ARG A 108 18.96 -2.79 -14.00
CA ARG A 108 17.76 -2.32 -14.70
C ARG A 108 18.10 -1.36 -15.84
N ALA A 109 18.98 -0.39 -15.62
CA ALA A 109 19.45 0.50 -16.69
C ALA A 109 20.16 -0.28 -17.81
N PHE A 110 20.92 -1.32 -17.47
CA PHE A 110 21.51 -2.25 -18.43
C PHE A 110 20.43 -3.00 -19.23
N VAL A 111 19.45 -3.60 -18.55
CA VAL A 111 18.32 -4.32 -19.13
C VAL A 111 17.54 -3.42 -20.10
N MET A 112 17.16 -2.22 -19.66
CA MET A 112 16.40 -1.27 -20.49
C MET A 112 17.17 -0.82 -21.72
N ARG A 113 18.51 -0.65 -21.62
CA ARG A 113 19.35 -0.21 -22.75
C ARG A 113 19.68 -1.32 -23.74
N ARG A 114 19.91 -2.56 -23.27
CA ARG A 114 20.52 -3.64 -24.06
C ARG A 114 19.61 -4.85 -24.27
N CYS A 115 18.73 -5.15 -23.33
CA CYS A 115 17.99 -6.42 -23.28
C CYS A 115 16.48 -6.27 -23.52
N ALA A 116 15.89 -5.10 -23.26
CA ALA A 116 14.44 -4.90 -23.29
C ALA A 116 13.80 -5.14 -24.66
N ARG A 117 14.58 -5.00 -25.74
CA ARG A 117 14.15 -5.29 -27.12
C ARG A 117 15.22 -6.09 -27.84
N LEU A 118 14.80 -7.05 -28.66
CA LEU A 118 15.67 -7.71 -29.62
C LEU A 118 15.83 -6.83 -30.87
N LYS A 119 16.98 -6.92 -31.53
CA LYS A 119 17.16 -6.35 -32.87
C LYS A 119 16.30 -7.12 -33.87
N LYS A 120 15.99 -6.51 -35.02
CA LYS A 120 15.03 -7.04 -36.03
C LYS A 120 15.27 -8.52 -36.41
N ASP A 121 16.53 -8.91 -36.54
CA ASP A 121 16.94 -10.26 -36.97
C ASP A 121 17.59 -11.08 -35.83
N GLU A 122 17.54 -10.57 -34.59
CA GLU A 122 18.10 -11.24 -33.42
C GLU A 122 17.06 -12.18 -32.80
N LYS A 123 17.50 -13.38 -32.41
CA LYS A 123 16.71 -14.33 -31.63
C LYS A 123 17.38 -14.55 -30.28
N ALA A 124 16.58 -14.60 -29.22
CA ALA A 124 17.09 -14.96 -27.91
C ALA A 124 17.49 -16.44 -27.90
N GLU A 125 18.66 -16.72 -27.33
CA GLU A 125 19.14 -18.10 -27.12
C GLU A 125 18.31 -18.79 -26.03
N PRO A 126 18.15 -20.13 -26.06
CA PRO A 126 17.51 -20.88 -24.98
C PRO A 126 18.20 -20.64 -23.63
N LEU A 127 17.43 -20.64 -22.53
CA LEU A 127 17.97 -20.31 -21.21
C LEU A 127 19.12 -21.26 -20.80
N GLY A 128 19.02 -22.54 -21.17
CA GLY A 128 20.07 -23.54 -20.87
C GLY A 128 21.42 -23.23 -21.50
N ALA A 129 21.47 -22.56 -22.66
CA ALA A 129 22.71 -22.21 -23.34
C ALA A 129 23.44 -21.03 -22.68
N THR A 130 22.69 -20.14 -22.03
CA THR A 130 23.22 -18.88 -21.48
C THR A 130 23.38 -18.92 -19.96
N ARG A 131 22.60 -19.73 -19.23
CA ARG A 131 22.57 -19.75 -17.75
C ARG A 131 23.92 -20.06 -17.10
N GLY A 132 24.78 -20.83 -17.76
CA GLY A 132 26.10 -21.18 -17.25
C GLY A 132 27.03 -19.98 -16.98
N ILE A 133 26.77 -18.81 -17.60
CA ILE A 133 27.57 -17.61 -17.39
C ILE A 133 27.54 -17.14 -15.94
N LEU A 134 26.39 -17.25 -15.27
CA LEU A 134 26.27 -16.77 -13.89
C LEU A 134 27.12 -17.61 -12.95
N SER A 135 27.09 -18.93 -13.10
CA SER A 135 27.95 -19.84 -12.34
C SER A 135 29.43 -19.54 -12.58
N PHE A 136 29.81 -19.25 -13.84
CA PHE A 136 31.18 -18.87 -14.17
C PHE A 136 31.60 -17.57 -13.47
N ILE A 137 30.81 -16.49 -13.60
CA ILE A 137 31.13 -15.19 -12.98
C ILE A 137 31.18 -15.34 -11.45
N SER A 138 30.23 -16.07 -10.87
CA SER A 138 30.18 -16.27 -9.42
C SER A 138 31.41 -17.03 -8.91
N ALA A 139 31.80 -18.10 -9.60
CA ALA A 139 33.01 -18.87 -9.27
C ALA A 139 34.28 -18.03 -9.45
N ALA A 140 34.39 -17.29 -10.55
CA ALA A 140 35.54 -16.44 -10.83
C ALA A 140 35.69 -15.34 -9.76
N LEU A 141 34.61 -14.63 -9.41
CA LEU A 141 34.66 -13.53 -8.46
C LEU A 141 34.72 -14.00 -7.00
N GLY A 142 34.43 -15.28 -6.73
CA GLY A 142 34.39 -15.85 -5.39
C GLY A 142 33.16 -15.39 -4.60
N LEU A 143 32.03 -15.22 -5.28
CA LEU A 143 30.78 -14.69 -4.73
C LEU A 143 29.83 -15.78 -4.19
N GLY A 144 30.28 -17.04 -4.17
CA GLY A 144 29.51 -18.19 -3.69
C GLY A 144 28.58 -18.80 -4.74
N ALA A 145 27.78 -19.80 -4.37
CA ALA A 145 26.75 -20.34 -5.24
C ALA A 145 25.54 -19.39 -5.30
N ILE A 146 24.83 -19.37 -6.43
CA ILE A 146 23.54 -18.68 -6.55
C ILE A 146 22.53 -19.49 -5.73
N ALA A 147 22.32 -19.08 -4.48
CA ALA A 147 21.46 -19.76 -3.53
C ALA A 147 20.68 -18.75 -2.67
N GLY A 148 19.49 -19.13 -2.24
CA GLY A 148 18.58 -18.25 -1.50
C GLY A 148 17.86 -17.28 -2.45
N ASP A 149 18.18 -16.00 -2.37
CA ASP A 149 17.58 -14.98 -3.23
C ASP A 149 18.22 -15.00 -4.62
N GLU A 150 17.67 -15.83 -5.51
CA GLU A 150 18.22 -16.05 -6.85
C GLU A 150 18.24 -14.76 -7.69
N GLU A 151 17.22 -13.91 -7.57
CA GLU A 151 17.15 -12.63 -8.28
C GLU A 151 18.28 -11.71 -7.83
N LEU A 152 18.40 -11.44 -6.53
CA LEU A 152 19.44 -10.56 -6.00
C LEU A 152 20.84 -11.10 -6.32
N SER A 153 21.06 -12.40 -6.12
CA SER A 153 22.36 -13.05 -6.35
C SER A 153 22.76 -13.00 -7.82
N SER A 154 21.84 -13.34 -8.73
CA SER A 154 22.10 -13.34 -10.18
C SER A 154 22.40 -11.93 -10.70
N LEU A 155 21.68 -10.94 -10.21
CA LEU A 155 21.78 -9.58 -10.74
C LEU A 155 22.92 -8.78 -10.13
N ARG A 156 23.36 -9.09 -8.91
CA ARG A 156 24.65 -8.57 -8.38
C ARG A 156 25.82 -8.98 -9.28
N LEU A 157 25.81 -10.19 -9.83
CA LEU A 157 26.83 -10.65 -10.79
C LEU A 157 26.81 -9.80 -12.07
N VAL A 158 25.61 -9.51 -12.59
CA VAL A 158 25.44 -8.64 -13.75
C VAL A 158 25.89 -7.21 -13.44
N ALA A 159 25.57 -6.68 -12.26
CA ALA A 159 26.00 -5.35 -11.84
C ALA A 159 27.53 -5.24 -11.82
N ALA A 160 28.21 -6.22 -11.19
CA ALA A 160 29.67 -6.25 -11.12
C ALA A 160 30.32 -6.34 -12.52
N ALA A 161 29.74 -7.15 -13.43
CA ALA A 161 30.18 -7.24 -14.82
C ALA A 161 30.02 -5.92 -15.58
N SER A 162 28.84 -5.29 -15.46
CA SER A 162 28.53 -4.00 -16.10
C SER A 162 29.42 -2.87 -15.58
N GLU A 163 29.71 -2.82 -14.28
CA GLU A 163 30.59 -1.81 -13.68
C GLU A 163 32.03 -1.92 -14.17
N LEU A 164 32.53 -3.15 -14.30
CA LEU A 164 33.87 -3.39 -14.81
C LEU A 164 33.99 -2.97 -16.29
N GLU A 165 32.99 -3.29 -17.11
CA GLU A 165 32.92 -2.86 -18.51
C GLU A 165 32.89 -1.33 -18.63
N GLU A 166 32.02 -0.65 -17.87
CA GLU A 166 31.88 0.80 -17.92
C GLU A 166 33.18 1.52 -17.49
N ALA A 167 33.85 1.05 -16.43
CA ALA A 167 35.09 1.63 -15.94
C ALA A 167 36.25 1.50 -16.94
N LEU A 168 36.38 0.34 -17.59
CA LEU A 168 37.40 0.10 -18.62
C LEU A 168 37.09 0.88 -19.91
N ALA A 169 35.82 0.93 -20.33
CA ALA A 169 35.40 1.74 -21.48
C ALA A 169 35.60 3.25 -21.26
N ALA A 170 35.45 3.74 -20.01
CA ALA A 170 35.75 5.12 -19.66
C ALA A 170 37.25 5.45 -19.80
N SER A 171 38.13 4.54 -19.38
CA SER A 171 39.59 4.69 -19.52
C SER A 171 40.02 4.83 -20.98
N VAL A 172 39.41 4.05 -21.87
CA VAL A 172 39.70 4.09 -23.32
C VAL A 172 39.18 5.38 -23.94
N ARG A 173 37.95 5.79 -23.61
CA ARG A 173 37.36 7.06 -24.10
C ARG A 173 38.13 8.29 -23.63
N ALA A 174 38.65 8.27 -22.42
CA ALA A 174 39.42 9.38 -21.85
C ALA A 174 40.87 9.45 -22.35
N ALA A 175 41.34 8.44 -23.12
CA ALA A 175 42.74 8.26 -23.50
C ALA A 175 43.74 8.35 -22.31
N LYS A 176 43.24 8.11 -21.09
CA LYS A 176 43.96 8.18 -19.81
C LYS A 176 43.39 7.10 -18.88
N PRO A 177 44.21 6.43 -18.06
CA PRO A 177 43.72 5.43 -17.11
C PRO A 177 42.75 6.08 -16.13
N VAL A 178 41.48 5.65 -16.13
CA VAL A 178 40.58 5.93 -15.01
C VAL A 178 40.97 4.92 -13.92
N PRO A 179 41.34 5.37 -12.71
CA PRO A 179 41.78 4.45 -11.66
C PRO A 179 40.64 3.50 -11.27
N LEU A 180 40.87 2.20 -11.49
CA LEU A 180 39.99 1.14 -11.00
C LEU A 180 40.05 1.10 -9.47
N THR A 181 38.91 0.78 -8.84
CA THR A 181 38.89 0.46 -7.41
C THR A 181 39.64 -0.83 -7.14
N ASP A 182 40.09 -1.06 -5.90
CA ASP A 182 40.82 -2.28 -5.56
C ASP A 182 39.96 -3.53 -5.74
N ALA A 183 38.65 -3.42 -5.48
CA ALA A 183 37.67 -4.46 -5.80
C ALA A 183 37.62 -4.75 -7.31
N GLN A 184 37.58 -3.71 -8.16
CA GLN A 184 37.58 -3.88 -9.62
C GLN A 184 38.89 -4.51 -10.13
N LYS A 185 40.05 -4.09 -9.61
CA LYS A 185 41.35 -4.70 -9.95
C LYS A 185 41.39 -6.18 -9.57
N GLN A 186 40.89 -6.52 -8.39
CA GLN A 186 40.83 -7.90 -7.92
C GLN A 186 39.87 -8.74 -8.77
N ASN A 187 38.69 -8.22 -9.07
CA ASN A 187 37.70 -8.87 -9.94
C ASN A 187 38.27 -9.13 -11.34
N LEU A 188 38.91 -8.14 -11.94
CA LEU A 188 39.56 -8.26 -13.25
C LEU A 188 40.67 -9.31 -13.25
N LYS A 189 41.54 -9.32 -12.22
CA LYS A 189 42.59 -10.34 -12.07
C LYS A 189 41.98 -11.75 -12.01
N LYS A 190 40.95 -11.94 -11.20
CA LYS A 190 40.27 -13.24 -11.07
C LYS A 190 39.59 -13.67 -12.37
N LEU A 191 38.91 -12.75 -13.06
CA LEU A 191 38.26 -13.01 -14.34
C LEU A 191 39.27 -13.38 -15.43
N ARG A 192 40.44 -12.73 -15.50
CA ARG A 192 41.51 -13.11 -16.43
C ARG A 192 41.94 -14.56 -16.25
N GLU A 193 42.20 -14.96 -15.01
CA GLU A 193 42.62 -16.34 -14.73
C GLU A 193 41.52 -17.34 -15.07
N ALA A 194 40.26 -17.05 -14.73
CA ALA A 194 39.13 -17.93 -15.04
C ALA A 194 38.82 -18.02 -16.54
N ALA A 195 39.06 -16.95 -17.31
CA ALA A 195 38.75 -16.89 -18.73
C ALA A 195 39.80 -17.58 -19.63
N LYS A 196 41.00 -17.88 -19.13
CA LYS A 196 42.07 -18.54 -19.89
C LYS A 196 41.59 -19.88 -20.46
N GLY A 197 41.61 -19.99 -21.79
CA GLY A 197 41.21 -21.22 -22.50
C GLY A 197 39.71 -21.50 -22.52
N HIS A 198 38.87 -20.60 -21.97
CA HIS A 198 37.42 -20.80 -21.96
C HIS A 198 36.79 -20.29 -23.27
N ALA A 199 36.02 -21.14 -23.95
CA ALA A 199 35.49 -20.88 -25.29
C ALA A 199 34.67 -19.58 -25.40
N TRP A 200 33.90 -19.21 -24.35
CA TRP A 200 33.11 -17.97 -24.35
C TRP A 200 33.90 -16.67 -24.51
N PHE A 201 35.20 -16.69 -24.18
CA PHE A 201 36.09 -15.53 -24.17
C PHE A 201 37.24 -15.66 -25.18
N ALA A 202 37.13 -16.58 -26.15
CA ALA A 202 38.12 -16.70 -27.22
C ALA A 202 38.27 -15.35 -27.97
N GLY A 203 39.52 -14.88 -28.10
CA GLY A 203 39.85 -13.61 -28.75
C GLY A 203 39.72 -12.35 -27.86
N ALA A 204 39.46 -12.52 -26.56
CA ALA A 204 39.49 -11.42 -25.59
C ALA A 204 40.93 -11.14 -25.11
N ASP A 205 41.74 -10.52 -25.96
CA ASP A 205 43.20 -10.36 -25.73
C ASP A 205 43.56 -9.16 -24.83
N SER A 206 42.57 -8.36 -24.41
CA SER A 206 42.74 -7.21 -23.53
C SER A 206 41.70 -7.21 -22.40
N ASP A 207 41.98 -6.47 -21.33
CA ASP A 207 41.05 -6.31 -20.20
C ASP A 207 39.70 -5.75 -20.63
N GLU A 208 39.72 -4.79 -21.54
CA GLU A 208 38.50 -4.20 -22.11
C GLU A 208 37.72 -5.23 -22.92
N ALA A 209 38.40 -6.00 -23.78
CA ALA A 209 37.76 -7.05 -24.57
C ALA A 209 37.16 -8.14 -23.68
N LEU A 210 37.85 -8.51 -22.60
CA LEU A 210 37.35 -9.47 -21.62
C LEU A 210 36.11 -8.95 -20.90
N ALA A 211 36.15 -7.71 -20.40
CA ALA A 211 35.00 -7.12 -19.70
C ALA A 211 33.77 -6.98 -20.63
N LYS A 212 33.98 -6.56 -21.88
CA LYS A 212 32.93 -6.53 -22.92
C LYS A 212 32.35 -7.92 -23.19
N ALA A 213 33.21 -8.94 -23.27
CA ALA A 213 32.75 -10.31 -23.50
C ALA A 213 31.92 -10.84 -22.32
N VAL A 214 32.33 -10.58 -21.07
CA VAL A 214 31.54 -10.92 -19.87
C VAL A 214 30.18 -10.22 -19.89
N ALA A 215 30.16 -8.91 -20.13
CA ALA A 215 28.92 -8.14 -20.20
C ALA A 215 27.99 -8.61 -21.33
N LEU A 216 28.54 -8.98 -22.50
CA LEU A 216 27.77 -9.56 -23.60
C LEU A 216 27.11 -10.89 -23.19
N ARG A 217 27.79 -11.76 -22.44
CA ARG A 217 27.18 -13.00 -21.96
C ARG A 217 26.08 -12.75 -20.93
N CYS A 218 26.25 -11.76 -20.05
CA CYS A 218 25.15 -11.30 -19.18
C CYS A 218 23.96 -10.77 -20.00
N GLU A 219 24.22 -9.99 -21.07
CA GLU A 219 23.19 -9.50 -21.98
C GLU A 219 22.41 -10.64 -22.64
N LEU A 220 23.11 -11.65 -23.17
CA LEU A 220 22.48 -12.82 -23.80
C LEU A 220 21.62 -13.60 -22.82
N TRP A 221 22.12 -13.84 -21.60
CA TRP A 221 21.34 -14.49 -20.54
C TRP A 221 20.08 -13.70 -20.17
N LEU A 222 20.19 -12.38 -19.97
CA LEU A 222 19.04 -11.51 -19.69
C LEU A 222 18.03 -11.48 -20.86
N LYS A 223 18.51 -11.51 -22.11
CA LYS A 223 17.64 -11.64 -23.29
C LYS A 223 16.92 -12.99 -23.31
N SER A 224 17.59 -14.08 -22.92
CA SER A 224 16.93 -15.39 -22.73
C SER A 224 15.82 -15.27 -21.68
N CYS A 225 16.11 -14.69 -20.51
CA CYS A 225 15.11 -14.48 -19.45
C CYS A 225 13.86 -13.71 -19.92
N LEU A 226 14.05 -12.67 -20.76
CA LEU A 226 12.96 -11.78 -21.18
C LEU A 226 12.15 -12.30 -22.38
N HIS A 227 12.82 -12.96 -23.33
CA HIS A 227 12.25 -13.22 -24.67
C HIS A 227 12.01 -14.69 -24.98
N THR A 228 12.37 -15.63 -24.09
CA THR A 228 11.98 -17.05 -24.21
C THR A 228 10.93 -17.42 -23.17
N GLU A 229 10.10 -18.42 -23.48
CA GLU A 229 9.07 -18.89 -22.56
C GLU A 229 9.67 -19.47 -21.27
N GLU A 230 10.69 -20.32 -21.42
CA GLU A 230 11.47 -20.90 -20.32
C GLU A 230 12.07 -19.80 -19.41
N GLY A 231 12.61 -18.74 -20.02
CA GLY A 231 13.17 -17.60 -19.32
C GLY A 231 12.14 -16.84 -18.50
N ARG A 232 10.99 -16.52 -19.10
CA ARG A 232 9.90 -15.80 -18.43
C ARG A 232 9.29 -16.60 -17.30
N GLN A 233 9.19 -17.92 -17.46
CA GLN A 233 8.73 -18.81 -16.39
C GLN A 233 9.76 -18.88 -15.25
N ALA A 234 11.05 -19.05 -15.56
CA ALA A 234 12.12 -19.14 -14.55
C ALA A 234 12.32 -17.83 -13.77
N THR A 235 12.01 -16.68 -14.37
CA THR A 235 12.17 -15.35 -13.74
C THR A 235 10.82 -14.69 -13.42
N ARG A 236 9.74 -15.48 -13.36
CA ARG A 236 8.40 -14.97 -13.05
C ARG A 236 8.41 -14.27 -11.69
N GLY A 237 8.02 -13.01 -11.67
CA GLY A 237 7.97 -12.18 -10.45
C GLY A 237 9.25 -11.40 -10.15
N TRP A 238 10.31 -11.54 -10.96
CA TRP A 238 11.52 -10.73 -10.79
C TRP A 238 11.24 -9.28 -11.15
N SER A 239 11.22 -8.41 -10.15
CA SER A 239 10.86 -6.99 -10.33
C SER A 239 11.89 -6.24 -11.16
N THR A 240 13.16 -6.63 -11.07
CA THR A 240 14.28 -6.05 -11.83
C THR A 240 14.19 -6.26 -13.34
N LEU A 241 13.47 -7.30 -13.78
CA LEU A 241 13.23 -7.60 -15.20
C LEU A 241 11.88 -7.04 -15.70
N LYS A 242 11.12 -6.36 -14.84
CA LYS A 242 9.88 -5.69 -15.24
C LYS A 242 10.19 -4.54 -16.21
N ILE A 243 9.63 -4.63 -17.41
CA ILE A 243 9.73 -3.60 -18.45
C ILE A 243 8.39 -2.84 -18.50
N PRO A 244 8.39 -1.49 -18.37
CA PRO A 244 7.19 -0.69 -18.55
C PRO A 244 6.59 -0.91 -19.95
N GLN A 245 5.30 -1.20 -20.02
CA GLN A 245 4.59 -1.46 -21.27
C GLN A 245 4.06 -0.16 -21.89
N PRO A 246 3.99 -0.06 -23.23
CA PRO A 246 3.32 1.06 -23.88
C PRO A 246 1.83 1.11 -23.49
N MET A 247 1.32 2.30 -23.18
CA MET A 247 -0.11 2.47 -22.89
C MET A 247 -0.93 2.48 -24.18
N ASN A 248 -1.81 1.50 -24.34
CA ASN A 248 -2.80 1.44 -25.40
C ASN A 248 -4.18 1.83 -24.86
N TYR A 249 -4.59 3.08 -25.08
CA TYR A 249 -5.86 3.61 -24.58
C TYR A 249 -7.10 2.93 -25.17
N ASP A 250 -6.99 2.35 -26.38
CA ASP A 250 -8.07 1.59 -27.02
C ASP A 250 -8.16 0.16 -26.46
N LYS A 251 -7.17 -0.28 -25.69
CA LYS A 251 -7.07 -1.63 -25.12
C LYS A 251 -6.43 -1.61 -23.71
N LEU A 252 -6.90 -0.71 -22.84
CA LEU A 252 -6.39 -0.58 -21.47
C LEU A 252 -6.63 -1.84 -20.63
N VAL A 253 -7.74 -2.54 -20.91
CA VAL A 253 -8.05 -3.82 -20.28
C VAL A 253 -7.89 -4.90 -21.34
N HIS A 254 -6.97 -5.82 -21.10
CA HIS A 254 -6.84 -7.01 -21.91
C HIS A 254 -8.10 -7.87 -21.69
N SER A 255 -8.86 -8.09 -22.75
CA SER A 255 -10.00 -9.01 -22.71
C SER A 255 -9.93 -10.01 -23.86
N ILE A 256 -10.29 -11.25 -23.57
CA ILE A 256 -10.55 -12.29 -24.56
C ILE A 256 -12.07 -12.43 -24.75
N LYS A 257 -12.48 -12.83 -25.96
CA LYS A 257 -13.87 -13.17 -26.29
C LYS A 257 -13.93 -14.68 -26.49
N PRO A 258 -14.18 -15.46 -25.43
CA PRO A 258 -14.01 -16.91 -25.50
C PRO A 258 -15.15 -17.61 -26.22
N ASP A 259 -16.28 -16.94 -26.43
CA ASP A 259 -17.48 -17.52 -27.01
C ASP A 259 -17.87 -16.76 -28.29
N PRO A 260 -17.62 -17.34 -29.48
CA PRO A 260 -18.03 -16.75 -30.75
C PRO A 260 -19.56 -16.62 -30.90
N ALA A 261 -20.33 -17.47 -30.24
CA ALA A 261 -21.80 -17.43 -30.27
C ALA A 261 -22.36 -16.31 -29.37
N PHE A 262 -21.58 -15.88 -28.37
CA PHE A 262 -21.92 -14.76 -27.49
C PHE A 262 -20.80 -13.70 -27.47
N PRO A 263 -20.67 -12.89 -28.53
CA PRO A 263 -19.52 -11.98 -28.70
C PRO A 263 -19.46 -10.83 -27.69
N GLN A 264 -20.52 -10.62 -26.91
CA GLN A 264 -20.58 -9.69 -25.76
C GLN A 264 -19.99 -10.30 -24.48
N LYS A 265 -19.62 -11.59 -24.49
CA LYS A 265 -18.95 -12.25 -23.37
C LYS A 265 -17.47 -11.88 -23.38
N HIS A 266 -17.03 -11.16 -22.36
CA HIS A 266 -15.64 -10.76 -22.19
C HIS A 266 -15.04 -11.43 -20.95
N TYR A 267 -13.80 -11.93 -21.07
CA TYR A 267 -13.02 -12.46 -19.95
C TYR A 267 -11.65 -11.80 -19.89
N GLY A 268 -11.07 -11.74 -18.69
CA GLY A 268 -9.65 -11.44 -18.54
C GLY A 268 -8.76 -12.60 -19.01
N PRO A 269 -7.48 -12.36 -19.29
CA PRO A 269 -6.51 -13.41 -19.55
C PRO A 269 -6.37 -14.34 -18.35
N GLU A 270 -6.12 -15.63 -18.60
CA GLU A 270 -6.08 -16.68 -17.56
C GLU A 270 -4.94 -16.44 -16.57
N GLU A 271 -3.80 -15.94 -17.04
CA GLU A 271 -2.62 -15.60 -16.24
C GLU A 271 -2.87 -14.48 -15.21
N HIS A 272 -3.95 -13.72 -15.37
CA HIS A 272 -4.37 -12.64 -14.47
C HIS A 272 -5.56 -13.03 -13.57
N LEU A 273 -6.14 -14.22 -13.79
CA LEU A 273 -7.29 -14.67 -13.03
C LEU A 273 -6.90 -14.94 -11.58
N ARG A 274 -7.58 -14.26 -10.65
CA ARG A 274 -7.45 -14.50 -9.21
C ARG A 274 -8.61 -15.36 -8.75
N ARG A 275 -8.32 -16.52 -8.19
CA ARG A 275 -9.33 -17.39 -7.57
C ARG A 275 -9.70 -16.80 -6.23
N ARG A 276 -10.93 -16.30 -6.11
CA ARG A 276 -11.46 -15.69 -4.90
C ARG A 276 -12.44 -16.67 -4.25
N ASP A 277 -12.14 -17.07 -3.02
CA ASP A 277 -13.07 -17.79 -2.15
C ASP A 277 -13.42 -16.89 -0.95
N GLY A 278 -14.70 -16.54 -0.82
CA GLY A 278 -15.22 -15.69 0.23
C GLY A 278 -14.64 -14.27 0.27
N PHE A 279 -14.25 -13.85 1.48
CA PHE A 279 -14.06 -12.44 1.83
C PHE A 279 -12.68 -12.13 2.44
N LYS A 280 -11.69 -12.96 2.15
CA LYS A 280 -10.28 -12.69 2.49
C LYS A 280 -9.74 -11.56 1.63
N LEU A 281 -8.68 -10.89 2.09
CA LEU A 281 -7.99 -9.86 1.30
C LEU A 281 -7.47 -10.48 -0.01
N THR A 282 -7.91 -9.92 -1.14
CA THR A 282 -7.61 -10.44 -2.49
C THR A 282 -6.38 -9.81 -3.14
N ASP A 283 -5.79 -8.79 -2.50
CA ASP A 283 -4.62 -8.09 -2.98
C ASP A 283 -3.68 -7.79 -1.80
N LYS A 284 -2.56 -8.52 -1.72
CA LYS A 284 -1.58 -8.37 -0.65
C LYS A 284 -0.59 -7.23 -0.86
N ARG A 285 -0.87 -6.31 -1.80
CA ARG A 285 0.03 -5.23 -2.24
C ARG A 285 1.29 -5.77 -2.92
N TYR A 286 2.13 -4.85 -3.36
CA TYR A 286 3.47 -5.16 -3.84
C TYR A 286 4.35 -5.65 -2.68
N SER A 287 5.19 -6.63 -2.99
CA SER A 287 6.34 -6.98 -2.17
C SER A 287 7.28 -5.78 -2.08
N GLU A 288 8.10 -5.76 -1.04
CA GLU A 288 9.04 -4.66 -0.80
C GLU A 288 9.97 -4.40 -2.02
N ARG A 289 10.35 -5.44 -2.77
CA ARG A 289 11.16 -5.33 -3.99
C ARG A 289 10.37 -4.73 -5.17
N GLU A 290 9.11 -5.10 -5.33
CA GLU A 290 8.23 -4.48 -6.33
C GLU A 290 7.99 -3.00 -6.01
N VAL A 291 7.86 -2.63 -4.73
CA VAL A 291 7.81 -1.22 -4.34
C VAL A 291 9.13 -0.51 -4.61
N GLY A 292 10.28 -1.15 -4.29
CA GLY A 292 11.61 -0.64 -4.63
C GLY A 292 11.78 -0.36 -6.12
N TYR A 293 11.23 -1.22 -6.98
CA TYR A 293 11.20 -1.00 -8.43
C TYR A 293 10.46 0.28 -8.82
N GLU A 294 9.28 0.54 -8.26
CA GLU A 294 8.48 1.74 -8.57
C GLU A 294 9.18 3.02 -8.10
N VAL A 295 9.81 2.97 -6.93
CA VAL A 295 10.59 4.09 -6.39
C VAL A 295 11.82 4.37 -7.28
N ASP A 296 12.54 3.34 -7.73
CA ASP A 296 13.68 3.49 -8.64
C ASP A 296 13.26 3.88 -10.07
N TYR A 297 12.05 3.52 -10.49
CA TYR A 297 11.50 3.90 -11.79
C TYR A 297 11.22 5.40 -11.89
N CYS A 298 10.87 5.99 -10.74
CA CYS A 298 10.61 7.40 -10.62
C CYS A 298 11.88 8.22 -10.90
N ILE A 299 11.76 9.25 -11.74
CA ILE A 299 12.89 10.11 -12.11
C ILE A 299 13.12 11.28 -11.14
N LEU A 300 12.37 11.31 -10.03
CA LEU A 300 12.39 12.34 -8.99
C LEU A 300 12.29 13.78 -9.55
N CYS A 301 11.08 14.28 -9.75
CA CYS A 301 10.85 15.54 -10.47
C CYS A 301 10.86 16.82 -9.61
N HIS A 302 10.87 16.73 -8.28
CA HIS A 302 10.79 17.90 -7.38
C HIS A 302 11.98 18.85 -7.53
N ASP A 303 13.18 18.31 -7.82
CA ASP A 303 14.42 19.07 -7.98
C ASP A 303 14.40 20.11 -9.12
N ARG A 304 13.41 20.01 -10.00
CA ARG A 304 13.20 20.88 -11.17
C ARG A 304 11.83 21.55 -11.19
N ASP A 305 11.05 21.42 -10.11
CA ASP A 305 9.67 21.92 -10.01
C ASP A 305 8.76 21.36 -11.15
N LYS A 306 8.94 20.08 -11.48
CA LYS A 306 8.23 19.40 -12.59
C LYS A 306 7.49 18.13 -12.14
N ASP A 307 7.19 18.05 -10.86
CA ASP A 307 6.47 16.96 -10.20
C ASP A 307 4.99 16.95 -10.54
N SER A 308 4.67 16.58 -11.79
CA SER A 308 3.30 16.52 -12.29
C SER A 308 2.40 15.51 -11.57
N CYS A 309 2.97 14.53 -10.87
CA CYS A 309 2.21 13.62 -10.02
C CYS A 309 1.66 14.30 -8.75
N SER A 310 2.28 15.39 -8.30
CA SER A 310 1.78 16.22 -7.20
C SER A 310 0.99 17.41 -7.76
N LYS A 311 1.62 18.24 -8.60
CA LYS A 311 1.11 19.54 -9.05
C LYS A 311 0.30 19.51 -10.37
N GLY A 312 0.12 18.32 -10.94
CA GLY A 312 -0.56 18.08 -12.22
C GLY A 312 0.30 18.33 -13.45
N LEU A 313 -0.14 17.77 -14.58
CA LEU A 313 0.52 17.93 -15.88
C LEU A 313 -0.14 19.08 -16.66
N LYS A 314 0.57 20.20 -16.78
CA LYS A 314 0.03 21.47 -17.34
C LYS A 314 0.57 21.80 -18.73
N ASP A 315 -0.18 22.64 -19.46
CA ASP A 315 0.28 23.44 -20.59
C ASP A 315 -0.17 24.91 -20.44
N ALA A 316 -0.05 25.71 -21.50
CA ALA A 316 -0.43 27.12 -21.49
C ALA A 316 -1.92 27.37 -21.22
N SER A 317 -2.79 26.37 -21.42
CA SER A 317 -4.25 26.46 -21.25
C SER A 317 -4.77 25.89 -19.93
N GLY A 318 -3.90 25.33 -19.08
CA GLY A 318 -4.26 24.73 -17.80
C GLY A 318 -3.80 23.28 -17.68
N PHE A 319 -4.57 22.45 -16.98
CA PHE A 319 -4.30 21.02 -16.88
C PHE A 319 -4.59 20.32 -18.21
N LYS A 320 -3.68 19.44 -18.61
CA LYS A 320 -3.88 18.57 -19.79
C LYS A 320 -4.95 17.52 -19.50
N SER A 321 -5.55 17.00 -20.56
CA SER A 321 -6.35 15.78 -20.52
C SER A 321 -5.63 14.62 -21.19
N ASN A 322 -5.81 13.41 -20.65
CA ASN A 322 -5.34 12.20 -21.34
C ASN A 322 -6.26 11.83 -22.53
N LYS A 323 -5.92 10.75 -23.25
CA LYS A 323 -6.66 10.32 -24.46
C LYS A 323 -8.12 9.93 -24.23
N VAL A 324 -8.54 9.68 -22.99
CA VAL A 324 -9.93 9.36 -22.62
C VAL A 324 -10.64 10.56 -21.97
N GLY A 325 -10.05 11.75 -22.03
CA GLY A 325 -10.66 13.00 -21.56
C GLY A 325 -10.56 13.24 -20.06
N ILE A 326 -9.74 12.49 -19.32
CA ILE A 326 -9.53 12.70 -17.88
C ILE A 326 -8.49 13.81 -17.67
N SER A 327 -8.85 14.81 -16.87
CA SER A 327 -7.97 15.91 -16.42
C SER A 327 -6.78 15.38 -15.60
N LEU A 328 -5.58 15.90 -15.85
CA LEU A 328 -4.32 15.45 -15.25
C LEU A 328 -3.87 16.41 -14.14
N GLU A 329 -4.61 16.43 -13.03
CA GLU A 329 -4.46 17.43 -11.96
C GLU A 329 -3.39 17.10 -10.92
N GLY A 330 -2.92 15.86 -10.88
CA GLY A 330 -1.97 15.39 -9.87
C GLY A 330 -2.67 14.87 -8.61
N CYS A 331 -1.96 14.89 -7.48
CA CYS A 331 -2.51 14.48 -6.20
C CYS A 331 -3.43 15.60 -5.68
N PRO A 332 -4.69 15.30 -5.28
CA PRO A 332 -5.59 16.31 -4.72
C PRO A 332 -5.06 16.98 -3.44
N LEU A 333 -4.09 16.37 -2.76
CA LEU A 333 -3.45 16.88 -1.56
C LEU A 333 -2.12 17.60 -1.85
N GLU A 334 -1.70 17.66 -3.11
CA GLU A 334 -0.37 18.16 -3.52
C GLU A 334 0.77 17.50 -2.72
N GLU A 335 0.60 16.22 -2.43
CA GLU A 335 1.53 15.44 -1.61
C GLU A 335 2.96 15.46 -2.18
N LYS A 336 3.96 15.53 -1.29
CA LYS A 336 5.41 15.51 -1.60
C LYS A 336 5.91 14.13 -2.06
N ILE A 337 5.33 13.62 -3.14
CA ILE A 337 5.54 12.28 -3.68
C ILE A 337 7.01 12.07 -4.06
N SER A 338 7.61 13.03 -4.75
CA SER A 338 8.95 12.85 -5.29
C SER A 338 10.01 12.90 -4.19
N GLU A 339 9.80 13.71 -3.17
CA GLU A 339 10.62 13.84 -1.98
C GLU A 339 10.51 12.58 -1.13
N MET A 340 9.29 12.08 -0.93
CA MET A 340 9.01 10.79 -0.27
C MET A 340 9.71 9.64 -0.98
N HIS A 341 9.63 9.57 -2.32
CA HIS A 341 10.37 8.58 -3.12
C HIS A 341 11.89 8.74 -2.94
N ALA A 342 12.41 9.98 -2.90
CA ALA A 342 13.84 10.23 -2.74
C ALA A 342 14.37 9.67 -1.40
N LEU A 343 13.61 9.82 -0.32
CA LEU A 343 13.96 9.26 1.00
C LEU A 343 13.80 7.75 1.03
N ARG A 344 12.67 7.22 0.54
CA ARG A 344 12.45 5.77 0.50
C ARG A 344 13.49 5.05 -0.36
N ARG A 345 13.94 5.67 -1.46
CA ARG A 345 15.02 5.13 -2.32
C ARG A 345 16.35 4.96 -1.58
N GLN A 346 16.57 5.75 -0.53
CA GLN A 346 17.75 5.66 0.33
C GLN A 346 17.57 4.65 1.46
N GLY A 347 16.34 4.20 1.72
CA GLY A 347 15.96 3.30 2.80
C GLY A 347 15.36 4.00 4.02
N ASP A 348 15.13 5.32 3.96
CA ASP A 348 14.56 6.07 5.09
C ASP A 348 13.04 6.11 5.04
N SER A 349 12.39 4.99 5.41
CA SER A 349 10.93 4.92 5.41
C SER A 349 10.27 5.76 6.50
N ILE A 350 10.95 6.07 7.62
CA ILE A 350 10.42 6.98 8.65
C ILE A 350 10.41 8.42 8.11
N GLY A 351 11.53 8.88 7.53
CA GLY A 351 11.59 10.19 6.88
C GLY A 351 10.59 10.31 5.73
N ALA A 352 10.46 9.27 4.90
CA ALA A 352 9.47 9.20 3.83
C ALA A 352 8.03 9.34 4.37
N LEU A 353 7.67 8.58 5.41
CA LEU A 353 6.36 8.66 6.05
C LEU A 353 6.12 10.04 6.71
N ALA A 354 7.15 10.65 7.31
CA ALA A 354 7.04 11.99 7.85
C ALA A 354 6.70 13.03 6.77
N LEU A 355 7.26 12.91 5.56
CA LEU A 355 6.87 13.76 4.43
C LEU A 355 5.43 13.50 3.97
N ILE A 356 5.00 12.24 3.87
CA ILE A 356 3.61 11.88 3.56
C ILE A 356 2.66 12.56 4.55
N CYS A 357 2.95 12.45 5.85
CA CYS A 357 2.10 12.99 6.91
C CYS A 357 2.04 14.53 6.97
N ILE A 358 2.85 15.27 6.20
CA ILE A 358 2.68 16.73 6.07
C ILE A 358 1.35 17.03 5.39
N ASP A 359 1.09 16.33 4.27
CA ASP A 359 -0.04 16.60 3.38
C ASP A 359 -1.18 15.59 3.61
N ASN A 360 -0.84 14.37 4.03
CA ASN A 360 -1.76 13.25 4.22
C ASN A 360 -1.49 12.46 5.52
N PRO A 361 -1.79 13.01 6.71
CA PRO A 361 -1.62 12.29 7.98
C PRO A 361 -2.54 11.07 8.12
N MET A 362 -3.56 10.96 7.26
CA MET A 362 -4.49 9.83 7.20
C MET A 362 -4.17 8.88 6.03
N CYS A 363 -2.90 8.79 5.60
CA CYS A 363 -2.47 7.96 4.47
C CYS A 363 -2.86 6.46 4.54
N PRO A 364 -3.11 5.82 5.71
CA PRO A 364 -3.70 4.48 5.71
C PRO A 364 -5.06 4.42 5.00
N GLY A 365 -5.81 5.53 4.94
CA GLY A 365 -7.11 5.65 4.27
C GLY A 365 -7.04 5.92 2.76
N THR A 366 -5.85 6.10 2.19
CA THR A 366 -5.61 6.41 0.77
C THR A 366 -4.70 5.35 0.13
N GLY A 367 -3.94 5.70 -0.90
CA GLY A 367 -2.92 4.85 -1.49
C GLY A 367 -3.48 3.68 -2.30
N HIS A 368 -2.76 2.55 -2.27
CA HIS A 368 -3.02 1.41 -3.13
C HIS A 368 -4.47 0.92 -3.01
N ARG A 369 -5.13 0.78 -4.17
CA ARG A 369 -6.55 0.41 -4.33
C ARG A 369 -7.55 1.48 -3.87
N ILE A 370 -7.12 2.67 -3.46
CA ILE A 370 -8.01 3.79 -3.15
C ILE A 370 -7.91 4.92 -4.18
N CYS A 371 -6.72 5.50 -4.35
CA CYS A 371 -6.49 6.63 -5.25
C CYS A 371 -5.48 6.31 -6.34
N ASN A 372 -5.53 7.04 -7.47
CA ASN A 372 -4.58 6.89 -8.57
C ASN A 372 -4.35 8.16 -9.42
N ASP A 373 -4.78 9.35 -8.97
CA ASP A 373 -4.66 10.58 -9.79
C ASP A 373 -3.20 11.03 -9.98
N CYS A 374 -2.37 10.77 -8.98
CA CYS A 374 -0.92 10.92 -9.08
C CYS A 374 -0.30 10.05 -10.19
N MET A 375 -0.81 8.82 -10.38
CA MET A 375 -0.37 7.92 -11.46
C MET A 375 -0.82 8.44 -12.82
N LYS A 376 -2.08 8.86 -12.94
CA LYS A 376 -2.64 9.40 -14.19
C LYS A 376 -1.83 10.60 -14.67
N SER A 377 -1.37 11.44 -13.74
CA SER A 377 -0.64 12.68 -14.03
C SER A 377 0.88 12.51 -14.07
N CYS A 378 1.39 11.29 -13.84
CA CYS A 378 2.81 10.98 -13.96
C CYS A 378 3.35 11.38 -15.34
N ILE A 379 4.58 11.90 -15.43
CA ILE A 379 5.16 12.33 -16.72
C ILE A 379 5.19 11.22 -17.79
N TYR A 380 5.12 9.95 -17.40
CA TYR A 380 5.02 8.79 -18.29
C TYR A 380 3.61 8.64 -18.85
N GLN A 381 3.34 9.36 -19.94
CA GLN A 381 2.02 9.41 -20.59
C GLN A 381 1.85 8.44 -21.78
N THR A 382 2.92 7.75 -22.18
CA THR A 382 2.93 6.82 -23.32
C THR A 382 3.28 5.38 -22.92
N GLN A 383 3.59 5.16 -21.65
CA GLN A 383 3.97 3.87 -21.07
C GLN A 383 3.47 3.79 -19.63
N ASP A 384 3.54 2.61 -19.02
CA ASP A 384 3.09 2.41 -17.64
C ASP A 384 3.64 3.53 -16.72
N PRO A 385 2.76 4.23 -15.98
CA PRO A 385 3.19 5.24 -15.02
C PRO A 385 3.81 4.59 -13.79
N VAL A 386 4.54 5.38 -12.99
CA VAL A 386 5.00 4.92 -11.68
C VAL A 386 3.77 4.61 -10.81
N ASN A 387 3.75 3.46 -10.16
CA ASN A 387 2.70 3.08 -9.23
C ASN A 387 2.92 3.73 -7.84
N ILE A 388 2.71 5.04 -7.80
CA ILE A 388 2.88 5.88 -6.60
C ILE A 388 2.04 5.40 -5.41
N PRO A 389 0.76 4.98 -5.56
CA PRO A 389 -0.04 4.46 -4.46
C PRO A 389 0.60 3.23 -3.78
N GLN A 390 1.25 2.33 -4.54
CA GLN A 390 2.00 1.22 -3.95
C GLN A 390 3.25 1.70 -3.19
N ALA A 391 3.90 2.77 -3.67
CA ALA A 391 5.06 3.36 -2.99
C ALA A 391 4.68 4.06 -1.68
N GLU A 392 3.60 4.85 -1.67
CA GLU A 392 3.05 5.49 -0.46
C GLU A 392 2.66 4.43 0.59
N THR A 393 1.85 3.43 0.18
CA THR A 393 1.46 2.34 1.08
C THR A 393 2.67 1.50 1.51
N GLY A 394 3.66 1.31 0.64
CA GLY A 394 4.91 0.63 0.97
C GLY A 394 5.71 1.34 2.05
N ALA A 395 5.83 2.68 1.98
CA ALA A 395 6.50 3.47 3.03
C ALA A 395 5.81 3.31 4.39
N LEU A 396 4.46 3.36 4.41
CA LEU A 396 3.67 3.11 5.61
C LEU A 396 3.93 1.69 6.17
N ILE A 397 3.89 0.66 5.31
CA ILE A 397 4.08 -0.73 5.73
C ILE A 397 5.50 -0.98 6.25
N ASP A 398 6.53 -0.37 5.63
CA ASP A 398 7.92 -0.47 6.12
C ASP A 398 8.04 0.02 7.57
N VAL A 399 7.32 1.09 7.93
CA VAL A 399 7.27 1.63 9.29
C VAL A 399 6.40 0.76 10.21
N LEU A 400 5.21 0.33 9.76
CA LEU A 400 4.31 -0.50 10.58
C LEU A 400 4.93 -1.85 10.99
N ARG A 401 5.84 -2.39 10.17
CA ARG A 401 6.61 -3.61 10.46
C ARG A 401 7.74 -3.41 11.48
N MET A 402 8.07 -2.17 11.84
CA MET A 402 9.02 -1.90 12.91
C MET A 402 8.40 -2.19 14.29
N ASP A 403 9.24 -2.43 15.30
CA ASP A 403 8.75 -2.41 16.67
C ASP A 403 8.18 -1.02 16.96
N PHE A 404 7.01 -0.94 17.58
CA PHE A 404 6.26 0.29 17.81
C PHE A 404 5.90 1.07 16.53
N GLY A 405 5.86 0.43 15.35
CA GLY A 405 5.50 1.06 14.08
C GLY A 405 4.14 1.78 14.09
N VAL A 406 3.16 1.22 14.80
CA VAL A 406 1.84 1.85 15.04
C VAL A 406 1.98 3.16 15.81
N GLU A 407 2.86 3.19 16.82
CA GLU A 407 3.11 4.36 17.65
C GLU A 407 3.92 5.43 16.90
N ILE A 408 4.87 5.01 16.05
CA ILE A 408 5.63 5.90 15.16
C ILE A 408 4.69 6.60 14.19
N PHE A 409 3.84 5.86 13.46
CA PHE A 409 2.84 6.44 12.58
C PHE A 409 1.93 7.42 13.34
N GLY A 410 1.35 6.96 14.45
CA GLY A 410 0.46 7.78 15.26
C GLY A 410 1.14 9.05 15.75
N LEU A 411 2.41 8.98 16.16
CA LEU A 411 3.21 10.14 16.58
C LEU A 411 3.37 11.12 15.44
N LEU A 412 3.74 10.67 14.23
CA LEU A 412 3.93 11.54 13.06
C LEU A 412 2.66 12.30 12.66
N THR A 413 1.47 11.81 13.02
CA THR A 413 0.23 12.59 12.80
C THR A 413 0.12 13.81 13.73
N ARG A 414 0.70 13.76 14.93
CA ARG A 414 0.55 14.80 15.98
C ARG A 414 1.84 15.51 16.34
N PHE A 415 2.98 15.01 15.86
CA PHE A 415 4.32 15.55 16.00
C PHE A 415 5.08 15.29 14.70
N ASN A 416 5.23 16.34 13.90
CA ASN A 416 5.98 16.33 12.67
C ASN A 416 6.66 17.69 12.46
N PRO A 417 7.89 17.88 12.97
CA PRO A 417 8.64 19.13 12.82
C PRO A 417 8.78 19.65 11.38
N LEU A 418 8.69 18.76 10.38
CA LEU A 418 8.75 19.13 8.96
C LEU A 418 7.48 19.88 8.51
N ASN A 419 6.34 19.66 9.18
CA ASN A 419 5.13 20.43 8.96
C ASN A 419 5.28 21.82 9.60
N ARG A 420 5.78 22.78 8.81
CA ARG A 420 5.99 24.16 9.26
C ARG A 420 4.75 24.80 9.88
N LYS A 421 3.55 24.52 9.33
CA LYS A 421 2.28 25.10 9.79
C LYS A 421 1.89 24.53 11.15
N ARG A 422 1.99 23.21 11.32
CA ARG A 422 1.59 22.51 12.54
C ARG A 422 2.59 21.42 12.91
N PRO A 423 3.69 21.79 13.59
CA PRO A 423 4.81 20.90 13.91
C PRO A 423 4.45 19.90 15.00
N TYR A 424 3.53 20.28 15.86
CA TYR A 424 2.96 19.46 16.91
C TYR A 424 1.53 19.92 17.22
N ALA A 425 0.73 19.03 17.77
CA ALA A 425 -0.63 19.31 18.20
C ALA A 425 -0.64 20.38 19.32
N LEU A 426 -1.58 21.33 19.24
CA LEU A 426 -1.76 22.38 20.24
C LEU A 426 -2.55 21.91 21.47
N PRO A 427 -2.36 22.56 22.63
CA PRO A 427 -3.24 22.39 23.79
C PRO A 427 -4.69 22.76 23.47
N TYR A 428 -5.63 22.20 24.24
CA TYR A 428 -7.04 22.53 24.11
C TYR A 428 -7.28 24.04 24.29
N ASN A 429 -7.99 24.65 23.34
CA ASN A 429 -8.18 26.10 23.25
C ASN A 429 -9.53 26.59 23.82
N GLY A 430 -10.36 25.68 24.33
CA GLY A 430 -11.68 25.98 24.90
C GLY A 430 -12.86 25.85 23.92
N LEU A 431 -12.61 25.66 22.63
CA LEU A 431 -13.65 25.57 21.59
C LEU A 431 -13.94 24.11 21.19
N LYS A 432 -15.21 23.80 20.96
CA LYS A 432 -15.72 22.44 20.71
C LYS A 432 -16.45 22.37 19.37
N THR A 433 -16.13 21.35 18.58
CA THR A 433 -16.78 21.09 17.29
C THR A 433 -17.50 19.75 17.30
N LEU A 434 -18.75 19.74 16.86
CA LEU A 434 -19.49 18.53 16.53
C LEU A 434 -19.17 18.13 15.08
N VAL A 435 -18.56 16.97 14.87
CA VAL A 435 -18.30 16.42 13.53
C VAL A 435 -19.28 15.29 13.24
N VAL A 436 -20.05 15.44 12.17
CA VAL A 436 -21.13 14.52 11.81
C VAL A 436 -20.71 13.63 10.64
N GLY A 437 -20.59 12.32 10.90
CA GLY A 437 -20.17 11.30 9.95
C GLY A 437 -18.68 11.03 10.03
N MET A 438 -18.29 9.76 10.18
CA MET A 438 -16.90 9.31 10.40
C MET A 438 -16.35 8.53 9.20
N GLY A 439 -16.71 9.00 8.00
CA GLY A 439 -16.02 8.67 6.76
C GLY A 439 -14.71 9.46 6.59
N PRO A 440 -14.06 9.35 5.41
CA PRO A 440 -12.78 10.02 5.13
C PRO A 440 -12.73 11.50 5.47
N ALA A 441 -13.75 12.27 5.10
CA ALA A 441 -13.82 13.68 5.43
C ALA A 441 -13.89 13.93 6.96
N GLY A 442 -14.73 13.17 7.68
CA GLY A 442 -14.99 13.39 9.10
C GLY A 442 -13.81 13.01 10.00
N TYR A 443 -13.20 11.85 9.78
CA TYR A 443 -12.06 11.44 10.59
C TYR A 443 -10.82 12.32 10.29
N THR A 444 -10.64 12.78 9.04
CA THR A 444 -9.54 13.66 8.65
C THR A 444 -9.75 15.07 9.21
N LEU A 445 -10.97 15.60 9.15
CA LEU A 445 -11.28 16.88 9.77
C LEU A 445 -11.09 16.85 11.28
N SER A 446 -11.56 15.77 11.94
CA SER A 446 -11.36 15.58 13.39
C SER A 446 -9.88 15.58 13.76
N HIS A 447 -9.04 14.94 12.96
CA HIS A 447 -7.59 14.99 13.12
C HIS A 447 -7.03 16.42 13.11
N HIS A 448 -7.34 17.20 12.07
CA HIS A 448 -6.83 18.56 11.94
C HIS A 448 -7.36 19.47 13.06
N LEU A 449 -8.65 19.38 13.39
CA LEU A 449 -9.25 20.15 14.49
C LEU A 449 -8.54 19.87 15.83
N MET A 450 -8.29 18.60 16.16
CA MET A 450 -7.55 18.27 17.37
C MET A 450 -6.09 18.74 17.36
N ASN A 451 -5.43 18.79 16.19
CA ASN A 451 -4.08 19.34 16.08
C ASN A 451 -4.06 20.86 16.27
N GLU A 452 -5.15 21.56 15.94
CA GLU A 452 -5.35 22.99 16.20
C GLU A 452 -5.82 23.29 17.63
N GLY A 453 -6.01 22.26 18.48
CA GLY A 453 -6.40 22.42 19.88
C GLY A 453 -7.92 22.49 20.09
N PHE A 454 -8.75 22.15 19.11
CA PHE A 454 -10.19 22.05 19.31
C PHE A 454 -10.56 20.73 19.98
N GLY A 455 -11.59 20.76 20.83
CA GLY A 455 -12.28 19.56 21.30
C GLY A 455 -13.25 19.07 20.22
N VAL A 456 -13.30 17.77 19.99
CA VAL A 456 -14.12 17.16 18.94
C VAL A 456 -15.07 16.14 19.55
N ALA A 457 -16.37 16.36 19.38
CA ALA A 457 -17.36 15.29 19.51
C ALA A 457 -17.70 14.80 18.10
N ALA A 458 -17.45 13.53 17.83
CA ALA A 458 -17.72 12.89 16.56
C ALA A 458 -18.94 11.99 16.70
N ILE A 459 -19.91 12.13 15.81
CA ILE A 459 -21.10 11.27 15.76
C ILE A 459 -21.20 10.56 14.41
N ASP A 460 -21.66 9.31 14.40
CA ASP A 460 -22.02 8.58 13.19
C ASP A 460 -23.36 7.86 13.37
N GLY A 461 -24.17 7.80 12.31
CA GLY A 461 -25.43 7.07 12.34
C GLY A 461 -25.25 5.55 12.41
N LEU A 462 -24.11 5.03 11.97
CA LEU A 462 -23.74 3.63 12.14
C LEU A 462 -23.23 3.37 13.55
N LYS A 463 -23.49 2.17 14.06
CA LYS A 463 -22.85 1.71 15.30
C LYS A 463 -21.35 1.66 15.08
N ILE A 464 -20.59 2.26 16.00
CA ILE A 464 -19.13 2.20 16.02
C ILE A 464 -18.71 1.29 17.17
N GLU A 465 -18.00 0.22 16.87
CA GLU A 465 -17.44 -0.67 17.89
C GLU A 465 -16.16 -0.04 18.48
N PRO A 466 -16.07 0.11 19.81
CA PRO A 466 -14.89 0.68 20.43
C PRO A 466 -13.72 -0.32 20.39
N PRO A 467 -12.47 0.16 20.19
CA PRO A 467 -11.28 -0.65 20.42
C PRO A 467 -11.19 -1.08 21.90
N PRO A 468 -10.38 -2.11 22.22
CA PRO A 468 -10.07 -2.47 23.60
C PRO A 468 -9.61 -1.27 24.44
N ALA A 469 -10.13 -1.18 25.67
CA ALA A 469 -9.96 -0.01 26.55
C ALA A 469 -8.49 0.20 26.98
N ASP A 470 -7.69 -0.86 27.02
CA ASP A 470 -6.25 -0.80 27.30
C ASP A 470 -5.45 -0.16 26.15
N ILE A 471 -5.88 -0.38 24.90
CA ILE A 471 -5.26 0.23 23.71
C ILE A 471 -5.57 1.73 23.65
N THR A 472 -6.76 2.15 24.06
CA THR A 472 -7.19 3.56 23.99
C THR A 472 -6.89 4.34 25.27
N GLY A 473 -6.67 3.66 26.40
CA GLY A 473 -6.48 4.29 27.72
C GLY A 473 -7.79 4.57 28.46
N HIS A 474 -8.94 4.23 27.89
CA HIS A 474 -10.27 4.44 28.50
C HIS A 474 -10.54 3.58 29.74
N ASP A 475 -9.67 2.61 30.07
CA ASP A 475 -9.71 1.88 31.33
C ASP A 475 -9.09 2.65 32.52
N GLY A 476 -8.65 3.89 32.30
CA GLY A 476 -8.06 4.76 33.31
C GLY A 476 -6.63 4.40 33.72
N LYS A 477 -6.00 3.41 33.08
CA LYS A 477 -4.62 2.97 33.36
C LYS A 477 -3.60 3.50 32.36
N GLY A 478 -4.02 4.44 31.51
CA GLY A 478 -3.23 5.01 30.42
C GLY A 478 -3.09 4.08 29.21
N ILE A 479 -2.60 4.62 28.11
CA ILE A 479 -2.52 3.93 26.82
C ILE A 479 -1.48 2.81 26.89
N ARG A 480 -1.84 1.59 26.46
CA ARG A 480 -0.90 0.51 26.17
C ARG A 480 -0.37 0.67 24.75
N ALA A 481 0.95 0.77 24.62
CA ALA A 481 1.63 0.76 23.33
C ALA A 481 1.39 -0.57 22.59
N ILE A 482 1.21 -0.49 21.27
CA ILE A 482 1.20 -1.64 20.37
C ILE A 482 2.62 -1.83 19.87
N LYS A 483 3.24 -2.95 20.24
CA LYS A 483 4.63 -3.21 19.88
C LYS A 483 4.71 -3.70 18.43
N ARG A 484 3.75 -4.50 17.97
CA ARG A 484 3.76 -5.09 16.63
C ARG A 484 2.42 -4.85 15.94
N TYR A 485 2.44 -4.45 14.67
CA TYR A 485 1.22 -4.21 13.90
C TYR A 485 0.33 -5.46 13.80
N GLU A 486 0.95 -6.65 13.81
CA GLU A 486 0.25 -7.93 13.79
C GLU A 486 -0.62 -8.18 15.04
N GLU A 487 -0.45 -7.41 16.13
CA GLU A 487 -1.35 -7.46 17.29
C GLU A 487 -2.77 -6.98 16.97
N ILE A 488 -2.92 -6.13 15.94
CA ILE A 488 -4.19 -5.53 15.53
C ILE A 488 -4.63 -5.93 14.13
N GLU A 489 -3.77 -6.59 13.37
CA GLU A 489 -4.10 -7.11 12.04
C GLU A 489 -4.98 -8.36 12.13
N GLN A 490 -6.04 -8.40 11.33
CA GLN A 490 -6.95 -9.53 11.22
C GLN A 490 -7.26 -9.83 9.76
N GLU A 491 -7.46 -11.11 9.45
CA GLU A 491 -8.01 -11.53 8.16
C GLU A 491 -9.40 -10.91 7.96
N LEU A 492 -9.69 -10.33 6.79
CA LEU A 492 -10.89 -9.51 6.58
C LEU A 492 -12.21 -10.30 6.78
N ASP A 493 -12.22 -11.58 6.47
CA ASP A 493 -13.33 -12.50 6.69
C ASP A 493 -13.53 -12.85 8.18
N LYS A 494 -12.54 -12.58 9.05
CA LYS A 494 -12.62 -12.77 10.51
C LYS A 494 -12.76 -11.48 11.30
N ARG A 495 -12.26 -10.35 10.76
CA ARG A 495 -12.33 -9.03 11.40
C ARG A 495 -13.77 -8.66 11.80
N ILE A 496 -13.92 -8.06 12.98
CA ILE A 496 -15.17 -7.43 13.42
C ILE A 496 -15.37 -6.14 12.62
N PHE A 497 -16.56 -5.95 12.05
CA PHE A 497 -16.92 -4.69 11.41
C PHE A 497 -17.04 -3.61 12.48
N THR A 498 -16.19 -2.58 12.42
CA THR A 498 -16.15 -1.56 13.47
C THR A 498 -17.12 -0.42 13.20
N GLY A 499 -17.68 -0.31 11.99
CA GLY A 499 -18.56 0.77 11.57
C GLY A 499 -17.87 2.14 11.37
N PHE A 500 -16.61 2.27 11.78
CA PHE A 500 -15.77 3.44 11.55
C PHE A 500 -15.22 3.45 10.12
N GLY A 501 -15.23 4.61 9.45
CA GLY A 501 -14.64 4.79 8.11
C GLY A 501 -15.67 5.02 6.99
N GLY A 502 -16.97 5.01 7.27
CA GLY A 502 -18.01 5.27 6.28
C GLY A 502 -17.93 4.32 5.08
N VAL A 503 -17.97 4.86 3.85
CA VAL A 503 -17.90 4.07 2.60
C VAL A 503 -16.65 3.19 2.53
N SER A 504 -15.56 3.56 3.19
CA SER A 504 -14.36 2.72 3.25
C SER A 504 -14.60 1.40 4.01
N GLU A 505 -15.48 1.39 5.01
CA GLU A 505 -15.84 0.19 5.78
C GLU A 505 -16.93 -0.63 5.09
N TYR A 506 -18.02 0.01 4.65
CA TYR A 506 -19.21 -0.69 4.15
C TYR A 506 -19.34 -0.76 2.63
N GLY A 507 -18.59 0.06 1.89
CA GLY A 507 -18.67 0.15 0.43
C GLY A 507 -17.49 -0.50 -0.27
N ILE A 508 -16.27 -0.16 0.14
CA ILE A 508 -15.05 -0.73 -0.45
C ILE A 508 -14.93 -2.21 -0.04
N THR A 509 -14.65 -3.05 -1.03
CA THR A 509 -14.64 -4.51 -0.90
C THR A 509 -13.27 -5.04 -0.45
N VAL A 510 -13.13 -6.36 -0.41
CA VAL A 510 -11.91 -7.09 -0.01
C VAL A 510 -10.71 -6.90 -0.96
N ARG A 511 -10.82 -5.96 -1.89
CA ARG A 511 -9.71 -5.47 -2.73
C ARG A 511 -8.80 -4.49 -1.99
N TRP A 512 -9.22 -3.99 -0.82
CA TRP A 512 -8.45 -3.07 0.03
C TRP A 512 -8.40 -3.58 1.47
N ASP A 513 -7.31 -3.27 2.16
CA ASP A 513 -7.03 -3.79 3.49
C ASP A 513 -7.67 -2.93 4.58
N LYS A 514 -8.82 -3.38 5.08
CA LYS A 514 -9.61 -2.66 6.08
C LYS A 514 -8.95 -2.63 7.47
N ASN A 515 -7.82 -3.31 7.69
CA ASN A 515 -7.06 -3.14 8.93
C ASN A 515 -6.55 -1.70 9.09
N PHE A 516 -6.33 -0.99 7.97
CA PHE A 516 -5.98 0.43 8.00
C PHE A 516 -7.07 1.32 8.60
N LEU A 517 -8.35 0.97 8.48
CA LEU A 517 -9.41 1.71 9.17
C LEU A 517 -9.33 1.57 10.68
N TYR A 518 -8.97 0.37 11.15
CA TYR A 518 -8.77 0.16 12.58
C TYR A 518 -7.55 0.92 13.10
N LEU A 519 -6.46 0.98 12.32
CA LEU A 519 -5.29 1.82 12.60
C LEU A 519 -5.66 3.31 12.72
N LEU A 520 -6.48 3.84 11.81
CA LEU A 520 -6.97 5.22 11.89
C LEU A 520 -7.86 5.44 13.12
N GLN A 521 -8.78 4.51 13.38
CA GLN A 521 -9.68 4.57 14.52
C GLN A 521 -8.91 4.66 15.85
N ILE A 522 -7.95 3.74 16.09
CA ILE A 522 -7.15 3.76 17.32
C ILE A 522 -6.27 5.02 17.40
N THR A 523 -5.75 5.51 16.28
CA THR A 523 -4.91 6.72 16.24
C THR A 523 -5.68 7.95 16.72
N LEU A 524 -6.97 8.04 16.37
CA LEU A 524 -7.83 9.14 16.78
C LEU A 524 -8.38 8.95 18.20
N MET A 525 -8.86 7.74 18.53
CA MET A 525 -9.48 7.45 19.84
C MET A 525 -8.50 7.39 21.02
N ARG A 526 -7.20 7.50 20.76
CA ARG A 526 -6.14 7.65 21.78
C ARG A 526 -5.90 9.11 22.18
N ARG A 527 -6.69 10.05 21.68
CA ARG A 527 -6.54 11.49 21.93
C ARG A 527 -7.65 11.96 22.85
N ASP A 528 -7.28 12.56 23.98
CA ASP A 528 -8.23 13.08 24.98
C ASP A 528 -9.19 14.14 24.42
N ALA A 529 -8.80 14.81 23.33
CA ALA A 529 -9.62 15.82 22.65
C ALA A 529 -10.76 15.23 21.79
N LEU A 530 -10.88 13.90 21.66
CA LEU A 530 -11.93 13.25 20.89
C LEU A 530 -12.90 12.46 21.77
N ALA A 531 -14.20 12.67 21.56
CA ALA A 531 -15.24 11.74 21.96
C ALA A 531 -15.97 11.21 20.72
N LEU A 532 -16.06 9.89 20.56
CA LEU A 532 -16.64 9.25 19.37
C LEU A 532 -17.88 8.43 19.72
N PHE A 533 -19.01 8.76 19.09
CA PHE A 533 -20.32 8.14 19.35
C PHE A 533 -20.90 7.57 18.06
N GLY A 534 -21.07 6.25 18.01
CA GLY A 534 -21.85 5.59 16.95
C GLY A 534 -23.35 5.54 17.25
N GLY A 535 -24.15 5.13 16.28
CA GLY A 535 -25.60 4.96 16.42
C GLY A 535 -26.37 6.27 16.65
N THR A 536 -25.73 7.41 16.39
CA THR A 536 -26.25 8.74 16.67
C THR A 536 -26.51 9.47 15.36
N ARG A 537 -27.79 9.62 15.00
CA ARG A 537 -28.18 10.24 13.74
C ARG A 537 -28.40 11.74 13.91
N PHE A 538 -27.62 12.55 13.20
CA PHE A 538 -27.85 13.99 13.13
C PHE A 538 -29.14 14.29 12.34
N GLY A 539 -29.94 15.24 12.86
CA GLY A 539 -31.30 15.52 12.38
C GLY A 539 -32.35 14.50 12.83
N GLY A 540 -32.00 13.56 13.71
CA GLY A 540 -32.92 12.57 14.27
C GLY A 540 -32.72 12.37 15.78
N THR A 541 -31.61 11.75 16.16
CA THR A 541 -31.23 11.56 17.57
C THR A 541 -30.70 12.85 18.20
N VAL A 542 -29.94 13.62 17.43
CA VAL A 542 -29.40 14.93 17.81
C VAL A 542 -29.77 15.90 16.71
N SER A 543 -30.48 16.98 17.05
CA SER A 543 -30.80 18.06 16.12
C SER A 543 -29.71 19.14 16.10
N ILE A 544 -29.87 20.12 15.23
CA ILE A 544 -28.98 21.28 15.19
C ILE A 544 -29.12 22.14 16.47
N ASP A 545 -30.33 22.29 16.99
CA ASP A 545 -30.61 23.08 18.19
C ASP A 545 -30.03 22.41 19.43
N ASP A 546 -30.18 21.08 19.56
CA ASP A 546 -29.56 20.30 20.64
C ASP A 546 -28.03 20.49 20.65
N ALA A 547 -27.39 20.54 19.48
CA ALA A 547 -25.95 20.74 19.39
C ALA A 547 -25.52 22.11 19.93
N TRP A 548 -26.29 23.17 19.65
CA TRP A 548 -26.02 24.49 20.21
C TRP A 548 -26.28 24.55 21.71
N GLU A 549 -27.34 23.89 22.21
CA GLU A 549 -27.63 23.79 23.65
C GLU A 549 -26.57 23.01 24.43
N LEU A 550 -25.98 21.98 23.82
CA LEU A 550 -24.83 21.24 24.35
C LEU A 550 -23.52 22.07 24.34
N GLY A 551 -23.57 23.28 23.80
CA GLY A 551 -22.48 24.24 23.80
C GLY A 551 -21.36 23.87 22.82
N PHE A 552 -21.70 23.32 21.65
CA PHE A 552 -20.76 23.25 20.53
C PHE A 552 -20.64 24.63 19.87
N ASP A 553 -19.43 25.01 19.49
CA ASP A 553 -19.16 26.28 18.81
C ASP A 553 -19.34 26.14 17.29
N HIS A 554 -19.13 24.92 16.76
CA HIS A 554 -19.26 24.61 15.35
C HIS A 554 -19.86 23.23 15.11
N ILE A 555 -20.53 23.08 13.96
CA ILE A 555 -21.00 21.79 13.43
C ILE A 555 -20.40 21.59 12.05
N ALA A 556 -19.70 20.48 11.85
CA ALA A 556 -19.15 20.08 10.57
C ALA A 556 -19.93 18.87 10.02
N ILE A 557 -20.55 19.05 8.86
CA ILE A 557 -21.36 18.00 8.21
C ILE A 557 -20.47 17.23 7.22
N ALA A 558 -20.12 16.00 7.57
CA ALA A 558 -19.30 15.07 6.79
C ALA A 558 -20.04 13.73 6.52
N THR A 559 -21.36 13.80 6.35
CA THR A 559 -22.26 12.63 6.22
C THR A 559 -22.12 11.85 4.90
N GLY A 560 -21.35 12.36 3.95
CA GLY A 560 -21.20 11.77 2.62
C GLY A 560 -22.50 11.79 1.79
N ALA A 561 -22.50 11.00 0.71
CA ALA A 561 -23.62 10.89 -0.24
C ALA A 561 -24.29 9.51 -0.15
N GLY A 562 -25.01 9.25 0.94
CA GLY A 562 -25.61 7.93 1.22
C GLY A 562 -26.89 7.60 0.46
N LYS A 563 -27.45 8.53 -0.34
CA LYS A 563 -28.71 8.30 -1.07
C LYS A 563 -28.45 7.44 -2.31
N PRO A 564 -29.10 6.26 -2.46
CA PRO A 564 -28.93 5.43 -3.64
C PRO A 564 -29.45 6.11 -4.90
N THR A 565 -28.79 5.87 -6.03
CA THR A 565 -29.33 6.19 -7.35
C THR A 565 -30.45 5.21 -7.68
N ILE A 566 -31.66 5.72 -7.80
CA ILE A 566 -32.85 4.91 -8.12
C ILE A 566 -33.11 4.99 -9.62
N ILE A 567 -33.00 3.86 -10.31
CA ILE A 567 -33.36 3.75 -11.73
C ILE A 567 -34.89 3.82 -11.84
N ASN A 568 -35.40 4.70 -12.70
CA ASN A 568 -36.84 4.85 -12.93
C ASN A 568 -37.39 3.73 -13.82
N ILE A 569 -37.68 2.57 -13.20
CA ILE A 569 -38.31 1.42 -13.85
C ILE A 569 -39.59 1.02 -13.10
N LYS A 570 -40.55 0.45 -13.84
CA LYS A 570 -41.74 -0.15 -13.24
C LYS A 570 -41.31 -1.25 -12.26
N ASN A 571 -41.99 -1.37 -11.13
CA ASN A 571 -41.79 -2.46 -10.16
C ASN A 571 -40.40 -2.46 -9.47
N ASN A 572 -39.74 -1.31 -9.33
CA ASN A 572 -38.37 -1.19 -8.77
C ASN A 572 -38.19 -1.58 -7.28
N LEU A 573 -39.27 -2.00 -6.61
CA LEU A 573 -39.31 -2.51 -5.24
C LEU A 573 -39.78 -3.98 -5.17
N CYS A 574 -39.93 -4.66 -6.32
CA CYS A 574 -40.26 -6.08 -6.33
C CYS A 574 -39.18 -6.93 -5.66
N ARG A 575 -39.60 -8.07 -5.12
CA ARG A 575 -38.72 -9.06 -4.50
C ARG A 575 -37.62 -9.46 -5.49
N GLY A 576 -36.37 -9.51 -5.00
CA GLY A 576 -35.18 -9.78 -5.81
C GLY A 576 -34.48 -8.53 -6.37
N ILE A 577 -35.16 -7.37 -6.44
CA ILE A 577 -34.52 -6.10 -6.85
C ILE A 577 -33.92 -5.40 -5.63
N ARG A 578 -32.61 -5.14 -5.66
CA ARG A 578 -31.88 -4.38 -4.63
C ARG A 578 -31.07 -3.26 -5.25
N LYS A 579 -30.85 -2.18 -4.49
CA LYS A 579 -29.88 -1.15 -4.90
C LYS A 579 -28.48 -1.63 -4.53
N ALA A 580 -27.51 -1.32 -5.37
CA ALA A 580 -26.13 -1.80 -5.21
C ALA A 580 -25.51 -1.33 -3.88
N SER A 581 -25.75 -0.08 -3.49
CA SER A 581 -25.35 0.45 -2.18
C SER A 581 -25.96 -0.35 -1.02
N ASP A 582 -27.25 -0.65 -1.10
CA ASP A 582 -27.97 -1.34 -0.03
C ASP A 582 -27.50 -2.79 0.08
N PHE A 583 -27.22 -3.45 -1.05
CA PHE A 583 -26.64 -4.80 -1.08
C PHE A 583 -25.26 -4.82 -0.41
N LEU A 584 -24.34 -3.95 -0.84
CA LEU A 584 -22.99 -3.89 -0.28
C LEU A 584 -23.01 -3.53 1.21
N MET A 585 -23.79 -2.51 1.58
CA MET A 585 -23.94 -2.11 2.97
C MET A 585 -24.53 -3.23 3.82
N ALA A 586 -25.60 -3.88 3.37
CA ALA A 586 -26.20 -4.99 4.12
C ALA A 586 -25.21 -6.14 4.26
N LEU A 587 -24.52 -6.53 3.19
CA LEU A 587 -23.57 -7.63 3.20
C LEU A 587 -22.45 -7.41 4.24
N GLN A 588 -21.89 -6.20 4.26
CA GLN A 588 -20.77 -5.83 5.13
C GLN A 588 -21.25 -5.54 6.57
N LEU A 589 -22.19 -4.60 6.76
CA LEU A 589 -22.58 -4.13 8.09
C LEU A 589 -23.38 -5.15 8.90
N THR A 590 -24.22 -5.96 8.25
CA THR A 590 -24.92 -7.04 8.96
C THR A 590 -24.03 -8.26 9.17
N GLY A 591 -22.87 -8.34 8.51
CA GLY A 591 -22.00 -9.51 8.51
C GLY A 591 -22.66 -10.75 7.94
N ALA A 592 -23.53 -10.62 6.93
CA ALA A 592 -24.24 -11.74 6.32
C ALA A 592 -23.30 -12.84 5.79
N SER A 593 -22.09 -12.45 5.34
CA SER A 593 -21.04 -13.37 4.89
C SER A 593 -20.29 -14.08 6.03
N LYS A 594 -20.43 -13.65 7.28
CA LYS A 594 -19.78 -14.29 8.44
C LYS A 594 -20.52 -15.58 8.80
N ARG A 595 -19.79 -16.67 9.02
CA ARG A 595 -20.36 -17.99 9.36
C ARG A 595 -21.15 -17.94 10.67
N ASP A 596 -20.58 -17.29 11.69
CA ASP A 596 -21.16 -17.24 13.04
C ASP A 596 -22.29 -16.22 13.22
N ASN A 597 -22.72 -15.54 12.14
CA ASN A 597 -23.74 -14.50 12.21
C ASN A 597 -25.09 -14.99 11.70
N LEU A 598 -26.18 -14.77 12.44
CA LEU A 598 -27.54 -15.18 12.01
C LEU A 598 -28.05 -14.43 10.78
N SER A 599 -27.57 -13.23 10.49
CA SER A 599 -27.97 -12.42 9.34
C SER A 599 -27.81 -13.19 8.01
N ASN A 600 -28.82 -13.07 7.17
CA ASN A 600 -28.85 -13.64 5.83
C ASN A 600 -29.30 -12.57 4.82
N LEU A 601 -28.49 -12.32 3.80
CA LEU A 601 -28.83 -11.45 2.68
C LEU A 601 -29.21 -12.31 1.48
N GLN A 602 -30.43 -12.85 1.43
CA GLN A 602 -30.77 -13.85 0.40
C GLN A 602 -30.54 -13.35 -1.03
N VAL A 603 -29.77 -14.14 -1.79
CA VAL A 603 -29.49 -14.06 -3.22
C VAL A 603 -29.82 -15.39 -3.89
N ARG A 604 -30.31 -15.35 -5.13
CA ARG A 604 -30.53 -16.50 -6.03
C ARG A 604 -29.82 -16.21 -7.37
N LEU A 605 -29.47 -17.24 -8.13
CA LEU A 605 -28.86 -17.12 -9.46
C LEU A 605 -29.81 -17.64 -10.57
N PRO A 606 -29.73 -17.12 -11.80
CA PRO A 606 -28.82 -16.06 -12.27
C PRO A 606 -29.21 -14.68 -11.73
N ALA A 607 -28.21 -13.79 -11.66
CA ALA A 607 -28.38 -12.42 -11.18
C ALA A 607 -27.86 -11.40 -12.19
N LEU A 608 -28.49 -10.23 -12.23
CA LEU A 608 -28.14 -9.12 -13.12
C LEU A 608 -27.72 -7.90 -12.30
N VAL A 609 -26.53 -7.36 -12.58
CA VAL A 609 -26.04 -6.11 -11.98
C VAL A 609 -26.05 -5.00 -13.04
N ILE A 610 -26.76 -3.91 -12.76
CA ILE A 610 -26.88 -2.76 -13.67
C ILE A 610 -25.97 -1.63 -13.16
N GLY A 611 -24.85 -1.41 -13.86
CA GLY A 611 -23.94 -0.29 -13.61
C GLY A 611 -22.49 -0.61 -13.97
N GLY A 612 -21.78 0.36 -14.56
CA GLY A 612 -20.37 0.22 -14.99
C GLY A 612 -19.35 0.94 -14.10
N GLY A 613 -19.80 1.60 -13.04
CA GLY A 613 -18.91 2.23 -12.05
C GLY A 613 -18.38 1.23 -11.02
N LEU A 614 -17.50 1.69 -10.12
CA LEU A 614 -16.91 0.86 -9.06
C LEU A 614 -17.96 0.11 -8.24
N THR A 615 -19.07 0.76 -7.85
CA THR A 615 -20.16 0.13 -7.10
C THR A 615 -20.78 -1.07 -7.84
N GLY A 616 -20.90 -0.99 -9.17
CA GLY A 616 -21.41 -2.09 -9.99
C GLY A 616 -20.43 -3.26 -10.04
N ILE A 617 -19.14 -2.98 -10.23
CA ILE A 617 -18.07 -3.98 -10.23
C ILE A 617 -17.96 -4.66 -8.84
N ASP A 618 -17.95 -3.86 -7.77
CA ASP A 618 -17.91 -4.35 -6.40
C ASP A 618 -19.14 -5.21 -6.11
N THR A 619 -20.34 -4.80 -6.52
CA THR A 619 -21.57 -5.61 -6.36
C THR A 619 -21.47 -6.93 -7.12
N ALA A 620 -21.02 -6.93 -8.37
CA ALA A 620 -20.90 -8.15 -9.17
C ALA A 620 -19.90 -9.15 -8.56
N THR A 621 -18.75 -8.66 -8.09
CA THR A 621 -17.71 -9.53 -7.52
C THR A 621 -18.07 -10.04 -6.12
N GLU A 622 -18.67 -9.20 -5.27
CA GLU A 622 -19.14 -9.60 -3.94
C GLU A 622 -20.30 -10.58 -4.01
N LEU A 623 -21.25 -10.37 -4.95
CA LEU A 623 -22.36 -11.28 -5.19
C LEU A 623 -21.89 -12.70 -5.52
N LEU A 624 -20.93 -12.83 -6.45
CA LEU A 624 -20.37 -14.12 -6.85
C LEU A 624 -19.61 -14.79 -5.70
N ALA A 625 -18.87 -14.03 -4.89
CA ALA A 625 -18.16 -14.57 -3.73
C ALA A 625 -19.08 -14.94 -2.56
N TYR A 626 -20.19 -14.21 -2.40
CA TYR A 626 -21.15 -14.41 -1.33
C TYR A 626 -22.03 -15.65 -1.56
N TYR A 627 -22.40 -15.93 -2.81
CA TYR A 627 -23.40 -16.97 -3.11
C TYR A 627 -23.01 -18.36 -2.56
N PRO A 628 -21.79 -18.89 -2.78
CA PRO A 628 -21.39 -20.17 -2.19
C PRO A 628 -21.42 -20.16 -0.67
N VAL A 629 -20.97 -19.06 -0.05
CA VAL A 629 -20.97 -18.88 1.41
C VAL A 629 -22.39 -18.92 1.97
N GLN A 630 -23.35 -18.28 1.28
CA GLN A 630 -24.76 -18.32 1.66
C GLN A 630 -25.33 -19.74 1.57
N VAL A 631 -25.08 -20.44 0.46
CA VAL A 631 -25.59 -21.79 0.22
C VAL A 631 -25.08 -22.76 1.29
N GLU A 632 -23.76 -22.79 1.52
CA GLU A 632 -23.15 -23.62 2.57
C GLU A 632 -23.75 -23.35 3.94
N LYS A 633 -23.78 -22.08 4.34
CA LYS A 633 -24.30 -21.64 5.64
C LYS A 633 -25.78 -21.99 5.80
N HIS A 634 -26.56 -21.93 4.73
CA HIS A 634 -27.98 -22.30 4.75
C HIS A 634 -28.16 -23.81 4.94
N ILE A 635 -27.43 -24.63 4.18
CA ILE A 635 -27.50 -26.09 4.27
C ILE A 635 -26.98 -26.59 5.62
N GLU A 636 -25.84 -26.10 6.11
CA GLU A 636 -25.29 -26.46 7.42
C GLU A 636 -26.29 -26.21 8.56
N ARG A 637 -27.01 -25.08 8.50
CA ARG A 637 -28.06 -24.74 9.47
C ARG A 637 -29.27 -25.66 9.35
N TYR A 638 -29.74 -25.88 8.13
CA TYR A 638 -30.87 -26.78 7.87
C TYR A 638 -30.57 -28.20 8.37
N GLU A 639 -29.38 -28.73 8.08
CA GLU A 639 -28.94 -30.05 8.54
C GLU A 639 -28.81 -30.10 10.07
N THR A 640 -28.29 -29.03 10.69
CA THR A 640 -28.22 -28.93 12.16
C THR A 640 -29.61 -28.96 12.79
N LEU A 641 -30.55 -28.16 12.26
CA LEU A 641 -31.94 -28.16 12.72
C LEU A 641 -32.61 -29.52 12.52
N CYS A 642 -32.36 -30.20 11.39
CA CYS A 642 -32.89 -31.54 11.13
C CYS A 642 -32.34 -32.58 12.11
N ARG A 643 -31.07 -32.45 12.50
CA ARG A 643 -30.43 -33.33 13.50
C ARG A 643 -31.03 -33.14 14.89
N GLU A 644 -31.39 -31.90 15.23
CA GLU A 644 -31.94 -31.54 16.54
C GLU A 644 -33.45 -31.79 16.66
N ASN A 645 -34.21 -31.56 15.58
CA ASN A 645 -35.68 -31.53 15.63
C ASN A 645 -36.35 -32.60 14.74
N GLY A 646 -35.57 -33.33 13.93
CA GLY A 646 -36.07 -34.27 12.93
C GLY A 646 -36.48 -33.58 11.62
N LYS A 647 -36.06 -34.16 10.49
CA LYS A 647 -36.29 -33.60 9.14
C LYS A 647 -37.75 -33.30 8.84
N THR A 648 -38.67 -34.22 9.15
CA THR A 648 -40.11 -34.02 8.91
C THR A 648 -40.66 -32.80 9.65
N SER A 649 -40.15 -32.53 10.86
CA SER A 649 -40.55 -31.35 11.63
C SER A 649 -40.04 -30.08 10.95
N VAL A 650 -38.74 -30.01 10.64
CA VAL A 650 -38.14 -28.83 9.99
C VAL A 650 -38.76 -28.53 8.62
N ASP A 651 -39.03 -29.57 7.82
CA ASP A 651 -39.68 -29.42 6.50
C ASP A 651 -41.11 -28.87 6.60
N SER A 652 -41.78 -29.07 7.74
CA SER A 652 -43.11 -28.52 8.00
C SER A 652 -43.09 -27.01 8.30
N TRP A 653 -41.93 -26.47 8.71
CA TRP A 653 -41.76 -25.03 8.98
C TRP A 653 -41.63 -24.20 7.70
N LEU A 654 -41.21 -24.83 6.60
CA LEU A 654 -41.00 -24.17 5.30
C LEU A 654 -42.31 -24.13 4.51
N GLN A 655 -42.56 -23.03 3.78
CA GLN A 655 -43.77 -22.85 2.98
C GLN A 655 -43.47 -22.32 1.58
N GLY A 656 -44.21 -22.80 0.57
CA GLY A 656 -44.16 -22.31 -0.80
C GLY A 656 -42.73 -22.15 -1.33
N GLU A 657 -42.35 -20.90 -1.59
CA GLU A 657 -41.05 -20.51 -2.13
C GLU A 657 -39.85 -20.90 -1.25
N ASP A 658 -40.01 -21.00 0.08
CA ASP A 658 -38.90 -21.40 0.96
C ASP A 658 -38.45 -22.84 0.67
N LYS A 659 -39.39 -23.72 0.29
CA LYS A 659 -39.08 -25.09 -0.13
C LYS A 659 -38.36 -25.12 -1.48
N GLU A 660 -38.78 -24.25 -2.40
CA GLU A 660 -38.13 -24.11 -3.72
C GLU A 660 -36.69 -23.60 -3.57
N ILE A 661 -36.48 -22.60 -2.71
CA ILE A 661 -35.15 -22.05 -2.42
C ILE A 661 -34.27 -23.10 -1.73
N LEU A 662 -34.80 -23.84 -0.75
CA LEU A 662 -34.04 -24.90 -0.11
C LEU A 662 -33.62 -25.98 -1.11
N ALA A 663 -34.52 -26.42 -1.99
CA ALA A 663 -34.21 -27.40 -3.03
C ALA A 663 -33.11 -26.87 -3.98
N GLU A 664 -33.25 -25.63 -4.46
CA GLU A 664 -32.24 -24.95 -5.28
C GLU A 664 -30.87 -24.90 -4.56
N PHE A 665 -30.85 -24.60 -3.27
CA PHE A 665 -29.60 -24.54 -2.51
C PHE A 665 -29.02 -25.92 -2.21
N GLN A 666 -29.85 -26.96 -2.07
CA GLN A 666 -29.37 -28.34 -1.92
C GLN A 666 -28.67 -28.81 -3.19
N ASP A 667 -29.24 -28.52 -4.36
CA ASP A 667 -28.64 -28.85 -5.66
C ASP A 667 -27.30 -28.11 -5.85
N HIS A 668 -27.29 -26.79 -5.63
CA HIS A 668 -26.06 -26.00 -5.74
C HIS A 668 -25.02 -26.37 -4.68
N PHE A 669 -25.43 -26.78 -3.48
CA PHE A 669 -24.50 -27.24 -2.45
C PHE A 669 -23.76 -28.51 -2.89
N ALA A 670 -24.43 -29.44 -3.58
CA ALA A 670 -23.77 -30.62 -4.14
C ALA A 670 -22.70 -30.23 -5.16
N GLU A 671 -22.98 -29.26 -6.04
CA GLU A 671 -22.01 -28.73 -7.00
C GLU A 671 -20.83 -28.03 -6.31
N ILE A 672 -21.11 -27.15 -5.34
CA ILE A 672 -20.09 -26.44 -4.55
C ILE A 672 -19.19 -27.43 -3.83
N LYS A 673 -19.77 -28.47 -3.21
CA LYS A 673 -19.02 -29.51 -2.51
C LYS A 673 -18.10 -30.27 -3.46
N ALA A 674 -18.62 -30.71 -4.62
CA ALA A 674 -17.83 -31.39 -5.63
C ALA A 674 -16.67 -30.50 -6.14
N GLU A 675 -16.92 -29.20 -6.33
CA GLU A 675 -15.89 -28.24 -6.73
C GLU A 675 -14.84 -28.02 -5.62
N ARG A 676 -15.24 -27.96 -4.35
CA ARG A 676 -14.31 -27.88 -3.22
C ARG A 676 -13.42 -29.12 -3.11
N GLU A 677 -13.99 -30.31 -3.31
CA GLU A 677 -13.24 -31.58 -3.31
C GLU A 677 -12.25 -31.63 -4.48
N ARG A 678 -12.66 -31.17 -5.67
CA ARG A 678 -11.79 -31.03 -6.85
C ARG A 678 -10.64 -30.06 -6.56
N ALA A 679 -10.94 -28.87 -6.04
CA ALA A 679 -9.95 -27.85 -5.71
C ALA A 679 -8.94 -28.35 -4.67
N ALA A 680 -9.41 -29.00 -3.60
CA ALA A 680 -8.56 -29.61 -2.58
C ALA A 680 -7.63 -30.70 -3.17
N THR A 681 -8.15 -31.53 -4.08
CA THR A 681 -7.36 -32.56 -4.77
C THR A 681 -6.30 -31.94 -5.69
N ALA A 682 -6.59 -30.80 -6.31
CA ALA A 682 -5.67 -30.07 -7.17
C ALA A 682 -4.69 -29.13 -6.43
N GLY A 683 -4.89 -28.92 -5.12
CA GLY A 683 -4.10 -27.98 -4.32
C GLY A 683 -4.36 -26.51 -4.65
N GLU A 684 -5.59 -26.18 -5.04
CA GLU A 684 -6.02 -24.85 -5.52
C GLU A 684 -6.69 -23.97 -4.47
#